data_AF-A0A432XIS1-F1
#
_entry.id   AF-A0A432XIS1-F1
#
_cell.length_a   1.000
_cell.length_b   1.000
_cell.length_c   1.000
_cell.angle_alpha   90.00
_cell.angle_beta   90.00
_cell.angle_gamma   90.00
#
_symmetry.space_group_name_H-M   'P 1'
#
loop_
_entity.id
_entity.type
_entity.pdbx_description
1 polymer ?
#
loop_
_entity_poly.entity_id
_entity_poly.type
_entity_poly.pdbx_seq_one_letter_code
_entity_poly.pdbx_strand_id
1 'polypeptide(L)'
;MKTKVVTKLYPKLSILAAATGLLLTAVSPVASASDDGKKAYEANCQACHQPNGKGLAGAFPPLAGNPNVTGDKLHVVRTILKGMSGPLEVNGQKFNAVMPPMQHISDEDIADIASYVLSSWGNTGGKVTEDEVEGVRVELGLKDRAEGQPHQGSTAAEVSYKGAPSAVKGGKMMKTPGAPDISEEEFAKAQEIYFQRCAGCHGVLRKGATGLPLTTDITQQKGTDYLKALINFGSPGGMPNWGTSGELTAEQIDMMARFLQHEPPTPPEWGMKEMKDSWVVHVKPEDRPKKPQHNYDVDNMFAVTLRDAGEVAIIDGASKKILNYVKTGYAVHISRASSSGRYFTTIGRDGKIDLIDLYMNPPQVVAEIKIGLEARSVENSRFKGYEDKIAIAGAYWPPHYVLMDGQTLEPNKIVSTRGMTVDTQEYHPEPRVAAIVGSHKHPEFIVNVKETGQIKLVNYSDIDNLQVTTIDAAPFLHDGGWDRSGRYFMTAANENDTIAVVDAQDRELEALIPVKRIPHPGRGANFVDPEYGPVWATSALGNADITLIGTDPDNHKDNAFKVVRVLEGQGGGSLFIKTHPKSNNLWVDTPFNPDAKISQSVAVFNIDNLDAGYEVLPIGEWADLGPGPKRIVQPEYNMAGDEVWFSVWSGQEEESAIVVVDDKTRKLKHVIKGEKMVTPTGKFNNYNTRNEVY
;
A
#
# COMPACT_ATOMS: atom_id res chain seq x y z
N MET A 1 -6.42 -68.76 -55.08
CA MET A 1 -5.97 -67.35 -54.97
C MET A 1 -4.49 -67.31 -55.32
N LYS A 2 -4.09 -67.12 -56.59
CA LYS A 2 -3.63 -65.87 -57.24
C LYS A 2 -2.61 -65.09 -56.36
N THR A 3 -1.33 -64.83 -56.70
CA THR A 3 -0.49 -65.04 -57.90
C THR A 3 0.96 -64.59 -57.57
N LYS A 4 1.99 -65.32 -58.05
CA LYS A 4 3.30 -64.88 -58.66
C LYS A 4 4.26 -63.93 -57.87
N VAL A 5 5.59 -63.91 -57.98
CA VAL A 5 6.65 -64.59 -58.77
C VAL A 5 8.03 -64.23 -58.17
N VAL A 6 8.92 -65.23 -58.14
CA VAL A 6 10.37 -65.36 -58.41
C VAL A 6 11.39 -64.18 -58.26
N THR A 7 12.52 -64.60 -57.72
CA THR A 7 13.88 -64.09 -57.48
C THR A 7 14.72 -63.58 -58.68
N LYS A 8 15.78 -62.80 -58.33
CA LYS A 8 17.19 -62.75 -58.82
C LYS A 8 17.72 -61.58 -59.69
N LEU A 9 19.03 -61.34 -59.46
CA LEU A 9 20.11 -60.61 -60.19
C LEU A 9 20.37 -59.14 -59.76
N TYR A 10 21.58 -58.56 -59.72
CA TYR A 10 23.04 -58.88 -59.53
C TYR A 10 23.82 -57.52 -59.70
N PRO A 11 25.16 -57.37 -59.65
CA PRO A 11 25.88 -56.33 -58.88
C PRO A 11 26.74 -55.34 -59.72
N LYS A 12 27.74 -54.68 -59.07
CA LYS A 12 28.92 -53.88 -59.57
C LYS A 12 28.75 -52.34 -59.41
N LEU A 13 29.76 -51.49 -59.16
CA LEU A 13 31.22 -51.54 -59.26
C LEU A 13 31.87 -50.36 -58.45
N SER A 14 33.13 -50.56 -58.07
CA SER A 14 34.25 -49.69 -57.65
C SER A 14 34.21 -48.14 -57.75
N ILE A 15 34.99 -47.45 -56.89
CA ILE A 15 36.17 -46.62 -57.26
C ILE A 15 36.96 -46.16 -56.01
N LEU A 16 38.28 -46.14 -56.19
CA LEU A 16 39.39 -45.79 -55.31
C LEU A 16 39.77 -44.30 -55.47
N ALA A 17 40.16 -43.57 -54.42
CA ALA A 17 41.15 -42.47 -54.50
C ALA A 17 41.59 -41.96 -53.11
N ALA A 18 42.88 -41.62 -53.02
CA ALA A 18 43.61 -41.19 -51.84
C ALA A 18 43.94 -39.68 -51.85
N ALA A 19 44.57 -39.22 -50.77
CA ALA A 19 45.24 -37.92 -50.52
C ALA A 19 44.31 -36.78 -50.05
N THR A 20 44.67 -35.86 -49.14
CA THR A 20 45.99 -35.34 -48.72
C THR A 20 45.80 -34.63 -47.37
N GLY A 21 46.81 -34.65 -46.50
CA GLY A 21 46.80 -33.88 -45.25
C GLY A 21 47.04 -32.39 -45.46
N LEU A 22 46.29 -31.56 -44.72
CA LEU A 22 46.57 -30.14 -44.49
C LEU A 22 46.36 -29.86 -43.00
N LEU A 23 47.42 -29.46 -42.29
CA LEU A 23 47.32 -28.93 -40.94
C LEU A 23 46.54 -27.60 -41.00
N LEU A 24 45.36 -27.56 -40.36
CA LEU A 24 44.74 -26.30 -39.94
C LEU A 24 45.06 -26.09 -38.46
N THR A 25 45.76 -25.00 -38.18
CA THR A 25 45.81 -24.37 -36.87
C THR A 25 44.39 -23.95 -36.48
N ALA A 26 43.86 -24.55 -35.41
CA ALA A 26 42.58 -24.16 -34.84
C ALA A 26 42.71 -22.76 -34.23
N VAL A 27 42.11 -21.76 -34.87
CA VAL A 27 41.78 -20.50 -34.23
C VAL A 27 40.47 -20.74 -33.47
N SER A 28 40.53 -20.76 -32.14
CA SER A 28 39.33 -20.85 -31.30
C SER A 28 38.44 -19.61 -31.55
N PRO A 29 37.12 -19.78 -31.75
CA PRO A 29 36.22 -18.64 -31.79
C PRO A 29 36.09 -18.06 -30.37
N VAL A 30 36.12 -16.73 -30.27
CA VAL A 30 35.69 -16.00 -29.08
C VAL A 30 34.22 -16.36 -28.85
N ALA A 31 33.92 -17.01 -27.72
CA ALA A 31 32.58 -17.45 -27.37
C ALA A 31 31.63 -16.23 -27.27
N SER A 32 30.47 -16.30 -27.92
CA SER A 32 29.44 -15.27 -27.77
C SER A 32 28.87 -15.29 -26.36
N ALA A 33 28.46 -14.13 -25.85
CA ALA A 33 27.71 -14.01 -24.61
C ALA A 33 26.48 -14.94 -24.62
N SER A 34 26.12 -15.51 -23.46
CA SER A 34 24.91 -16.35 -23.34
C SER A 34 23.66 -15.49 -23.58
N ASP A 35 22.64 -16.07 -24.21
CA ASP A 35 21.33 -15.41 -24.37
C ASP A 35 20.70 -15.03 -23.02
N ASP A 36 21.08 -15.73 -21.95
CA ASP A 36 20.57 -15.50 -20.59
C ASP A 36 21.20 -14.26 -19.94
N GLY A 37 22.51 -14.01 -20.14
CA GLY A 37 23.14 -12.74 -19.71
C GLY A 37 22.58 -11.51 -20.41
N LYS A 38 22.18 -11.65 -21.69
CA LYS A 38 21.47 -10.59 -22.40
C LYS A 38 20.10 -10.31 -21.80
N LYS A 39 19.28 -11.34 -21.54
CA LYS A 39 17.94 -11.17 -20.94
C LYS A 39 18.04 -10.56 -19.54
N ALA A 40 18.98 -11.03 -18.73
CA ALA A 40 19.20 -10.50 -17.39
C ALA A 40 19.66 -9.03 -17.44
N TYR A 41 20.50 -8.65 -18.41
CA TYR A 41 20.86 -7.25 -18.65
C TYR A 41 19.66 -6.40 -19.10
N GLU A 42 18.83 -6.91 -20.02
CA GLU A 42 17.61 -6.24 -20.50
C GLU A 42 16.63 -5.97 -19.35
N ALA A 43 16.48 -6.92 -18.43
CA ALA A 43 15.61 -6.79 -17.27
C ALA A 43 16.13 -5.80 -16.23
N ASN A 44 17.44 -5.73 -15.98
CA ASN A 44 17.99 -5.05 -14.80
C ASN A 44 18.80 -3.78 -15.10
N CYS A 45 19.41 -3.68 -16.28
CA CYS A 45 20.45 -2.68 -16.55
C CYS A 45 20.17 -1.80 -17.77
N GLN A 46 19.43 -2.32 -18.76
CA GLN A 46 19.16 -1.64 -20.03
C GLN A 46 18.47 -0.28 -19.85
N ALA A 47 17.61 -0.12 -18.84
CA ALA A 47 16.89 1.13 -18.60
C ALA A 47 17.84 2.34 -18.46
N CYS A 48 18.98 2.15 -17.80
CA CYS A 48 19.97 3.22 -17.60
C CYS A 48 21.08 3.17 -18.67
N HIS A 49 21.55 1.96 -19.02
CA HIS A 49 22.73 1.79 -19.87
C HIS A 49 22.43 1.60 -21.36
N GLN A 50 21.16 1.52 -21.73
CA GLN A 50 20.63 1.36 -23.09
C GLN A 50 20.99 0.01 -23.74
N PRO A 51 20.25 -0.45 -24.77
CA PRO A 51 20.53 -1.73 -25.43
C PRO A 51 21.92 -1.79 -26.10
N ASN A 52 22.47 -0.62 -26.43
CA ASN A 52 23.78 -0.48 -27.07
C ASN A 52 24.91 -0.17 -26.08
N GLY A 53 24.65 -0.20 -24.77
CA GLY A 53 25.63 0.06 -23.73
C GLY A 53 26.16 1.49 -23.71
N LYS A 54 25.56 2.45 -24.42
CA LYS A 54 26.05 3.84 -24.47
C LYS A 54 25.63 4.71 -23.28
N GLY A 55 24.72 4.21 -22.44
CA GLY A 55 24.13 5.02 -21.39
C GLY A 55 23.32 6.20 -21.95
N LEU A 56 23.06 7.18 -21.08
CA LEU A 56 22.35 8.42 -21.40
C LEU A 56 23.29 9.59 -21.10
N ALA A 57 23.64 10.37 -22.11
CA ALA A 57 24.58 11.48 -21.98
C ALA A 57 24.16 12.43 -20.83
N GLY A 58 25.11 12.77 -19.95
CA GLY A 58 24.89 13.63 -18.79
C GLY A 58 24.17 12.97 -17.60
N ALA A 59 23.64 11.76 -17.75
CA ALA A 59 22.94 11.03 -16.68
C ALA A 59 23.65 9.71 -16.35
N PHE A 60 23.69 8.75 -17.28
CA PHE A 60 24.22 7.41 -17.05
C PHE A 60 25.44 7.16 -17.95
N PRO A 61 26.58 6.71 -17.38
CA PRO A 61 27.80 6.53 -18.15
C PRO A 61 27.67 5.39 -19.17
N PRO A 62 28.45 5.43 -20.27
CA PRO A 62 28.54 4.31 -21.19
C PRO A 62 29.21 3.10 -20.51
N LEU A 63 28.72 1.90 -20.81
CA LEU A 63 29.40 0.63 -20.56
C LEU A 63 30.25 0.21 -21.76
N ALA A 64 29.82 0.56 -22.97
CA ALA A 64 30.54 0.29 -24.21
C ALA A 64 31.82 1.16 -24.30
N GLY A 65 32.98 0.51 -24.44
CA GLY A 65 34.27 1.21 -24.58
C GLY A 65 34.67 2.01 -23.34
N ASN A 66 34.14 1.67 -22.16
CA ASN A 66 34.49 2.32 -20.91
C ASN A 66 35.72 1.64 -20.29
N PRO A 67 36.85 2.36 -20.08
CA PRO A 67 38.07 1.78 -19.51
C PRO A 67 37.87 1.21 -18.10
N ASN A 68 36.92 1.73 -17.33
CA ASN A 68 36.61 1.24 -15.98
C ASN A 68 35.90 -0.12 -16.03
N VAL A 69 35.24 -0.46 -17.14
CA VAL A 69 34.58 -1.76 -17.34
C VAL A 69 35.59 -2.83 -17.79
N THR A 70 36.55 -2.46 -18.64
CA THR A 70 37.49 -3.42 -19.25
C THR A 70 38.79 -3.62 -18.45
N GLY A 71 39.08 -2.75 -17.48
CA GLY A 71 40.35 -2.78 -16.72
C GLY A 71 40.42 -3.79 -15.56
N ASP A 72 39.30 -4.08 -14.89
CA ASP A 72 39.20 -5.09 -13.82
C ASP A 72 37.89 -5.86 -13.99
N LYS A 73 37.99 -7.17 -14.30
CA LYS A 73 36.82 -8.02 -14.53
C LYS A 73 35.84 -8.06 -13.34
N LEU A 74 36.35 -7.94 -12.10
CA LEU A 74 35.51 -7.96 -10.89
C LEU A 74 34.99 -6.57 -10.51
N HIS A 75 35.46 -5.50 -11.16
CA HIS A 75 34.92 -4.15 -10.93
C HIS A 75 33.44 -4.06 -11.30
N VAL A 76 33.04 -4.71 -12.39
CA VAL A 76 31.63 -4.79 -12.80
C VAL A 76 30.79 -5.49 -11.73
N VAL A 77 31.30 -6.62 -11.19
CA VAL A 77 30.63 -7.37 -10.12
C VAL A 77 30.50 -6.52 -8.84
N ARG A 78 31.58 -5.87 -8.39
CA ARG A 78 31.54 -4.98 -7.23
C ARG A 78 30.58 -3.81 -7.42
N THR A 79 30.53 -3.24 -8.63
CA THR A 79 29.65 -2.13 -8.98
C THR A 79 28.19 -2.55 -9.02
N ILE A 80 27.88 -3.74 -9.54
CA ILE A 80 26.53 -4.31 -9.49
C ILE A 80 26.13 -4.55 -8.03
N LEU A 81 27.00 -5.16 -7.22
CA LEU A 81 26.69 -5.50 -5.83
C LEU A 81 26.55 -4.27 -4.90
N LYS A 82 27.44 -3.28 -5.00
CA LYS A 82 27.45 -2.09 -4.13
C LYS A 82 26.75 -0.86 -4.69
N GLY A 83 26.43 -0.86 -5.98
CA GLY A 83 26.03 0.36 -6.66
C GLY A 83 27.19 1.36 -6.79
N MET A 84 26.87 2.57 -7.22
CA MET A 84 27.82 3.67 -7.39
C MET A 84 27.12 5.01 -7.20
N SER A 85 27.76 5.93 -6.47
CA SER A 85 27.29 7.29 -6.26
C SER A 85 28.44 8.27 -6.21
N GLY A 86 28.17 9.52 -6.57
CA GLY A 86 29.17 10.60 -6.57
C GLY A 86 29.65 10.95 -7.98
N PRO A 87 30.45 12.02 -8.10
CA PRO A 87 30.91 12.52 -9.39
C PRO A 87 31.78 11.47 -10.08
N LEU A 88 31.44 11.15 -11.32
CA LEU A 88 32.16 10.22 -12.17
C LEU A 88 32.53 10.93 -13.47
N GLU A 89 33.73 10.72 -13.97
CA GLU A 89 34.13 11.17 -15.29
C GLU A 89 34.50 9.97 -16.16
N VAL A 90 33.85 9.84 -17.31
CA VAL A 90 34.11 8.78 -18.30
C VAL A 90 34.27 9.42 -19.66
N ASN A 91 35.41 9.18 -20.33
CA ASN A 91 35.71 9.70 -21.66
C ASN A 91 35.54 11.24 -21.77
N GLY A 92 35.90 11.98 -20.72
CA GLY A 92 35.80 13.44 -20.65
C GLY A 92 34.38 13.99 -20.41
N GLN A 93 33.39 13.12 -20.16
CA GLN A 93 32.03 13.51 -19.77
C GLN A 93 31.80 13.25 -18.29
N LYS A 94 31.14 14.19 -17.62
CA LYS A 94 30.81 14.09 -16.20
C LYS A 94 29.42 13.50 -16.01
N PHE A 95 29.31 12.61 -15.03
CA PHE A 95 28.10 11.92 -14.60
C PHE A 95 28.00 12.04 -13.08
N ASN A 96 26.78 12.09 -12.56
CA ASN A 96 26.54 12.13 -11.12
C ASN A 96 25.19 11.47 -10.76
N ALA A 97 24.69 10.58 -11.63
CA ALA A 97 23.54 9.77 -11.31
C ALA A 97 23.93 8.65 -10.34
N VAL A 98 22.97 8.23 -9.54
CA VAL A 98 23.15 7.13 -8.59
C VAL A 98 22.80 5.82 -9.29
N MET A 99 23.72 4.87 -9.30
CA MET A 99 23.46 3.48 -9.60
C MET A 99 23.19 2.75 -8.28
N PRO A 100 21.97 2.24 -8.03
CA PRO A 100 21.68 1.54 -6.80
C PRO A 100 22.37 0.16 -6.74
N PRO A 101 22.64 -0.37 -5.53
CA PRO A 101 23.12 -1.75 -5.36
C PRO A 101 22.08 -2.75 -5.83
N MET A 102 22.53 -3.75 -6.59
CA MET A 102 21.71 -4.84 -7.16
C MET A 102 22.04 -6.20 -6.51
N GLN A 103 22.48 -6.19 -5.25
CA GLN A 103 22.88 -7.41 -4.55
C GLN A 103 21.76 -8.44 -4.30
N HIS A 104 20.49 -8.09 -4.57
CA HIS A 104 19.37 -9.03 -4.51
C HIS A 104 19.34 -10.01 -5.69
N ILE A 105 20.02 -9.70 -6.79
CA ILE A 105 20.12 -10.55 -7.99
C ILE A 105 20.93 -11.82 -7.64
N SER A 106 20.56 -12.96 -8.21
CA SER A 106 21.27 -14.24 -7.98
C SER A 106 22.73 -14.18 -8.43
N ASP A 107 23.58 -15.03 -7.85
CA ASP A 107 25.01 -15.08 -8.22
C ASP A 107 25.19 -15.51 -9.68
N GLU A 108 24.33 -16.41 -10.14
CA GLU A 108 24.21 -16.84 -11.54
C GLU A 108 23.86 -15.66 -12.46
N ASP A 109 22.78 -14.92 -12.18
CA ASP A 109 22.35 -13.78 -13.00
C ASP A 109 23.38 -12.65 -13.00
N ILE A 110 24.05 -12.37 -11.88
CA ILE A 110 25.13 -11.35 -11.84
C ILE A 110 26.32 -11.81 -12.67
N ALA A 111 26.72 -13.07 -12.60
CA ALA A 111 27.81 -13.61 -13.40
C ALA A 111 27.48 -13.51 -14.90
N ASP A 112 26.25 -13.80 -15.27
CA ASP A 112 25.75 -13.71 -16.64
C ASP A 112 25.64 -12.27 -17.14
N ILE A 113 25.09 -11.34 -16.34
CA ILE A 113 25.05 -9.89 -16.65
C ILE A 113 26.47 -9.35 -16.82
N ALA A 114 27.36 -9.61 -15.86
CA ALA A 114 28.74 -9.11 -15.91
C ALA A 114 29.48 -9.65 -17.13
N SER A 115 29.32 -10.95 -17.42
CA SER A 115 29.87 -11.58 -18.63
C SER A 115 29.33 -10.95 -19.91
N TYR A 116 28.02 -10.67 -19.97
CA TYR A 116 27.40 -9.99 -21.12
C TYR A 116 27.98 -8.58 -21.31
N VAL A 117 28.09 -7.78 -20.24
CA VAL A 117 28.65 -6.41 -20.28
C VAL A 117 30.12 -6.42 -20.71
N LEU A 118 30.92 -7.37 -20.21
CA LEU A 118 32.36 -7.47 -20.49
C LEU A 118 32.68 -7.97 -21.90
N SER A 119 31.74 -8.64 -22.57
CA SER A 119 31.92 -9.22 -23.91
C SER A 119 31.08 -8.55 -25.01
N SER A 120 30.20 -7.61 -24.66
CA SER A 120 29.36 -6.87 -25.59
C SER A 120 29.99 -5.54 -26.05
N TRP A 121 29.50 -5.02 -27.18
CA TRP A 121 29.81 -3.68 -27.69
C TRP A 121 31.32 -3.38 -27.90
N GLY A 122 32.11 -4.43 -28.17
CA GLY A 122 33.55 -4.32 -28.37
C GLY A 122 34.38 -4.35 -27.08
N ASN A 123 33.76 -4.62 -25.93
CA ASN A 123 34.47 -4.87 -24.68
C ASN A 123 35.20 -6.23 -24.75
N THR A 124 36.36 -6.32 -24.10
CA THR A 124 37.21 -7.52 -24.09
C THR A 124 37.54 -7.96 -22.66
N GLY A 125 36.58 -7.83 -21.75
CA GLY A 125 36.77 -8.00 -20.30
C GLY A 125 36.66 -9.44 -19.78
N GLY A 126 36.35 -10.41 -20.64
CA GLY A 126 36.26 -11.84 -20.28
C GLY A 126 34.92 -12.28 -19.71
N LYS A 127 34.89 -13.48 -19.12
CA LYS A 127 33.71 -14.10 -18.47
C LYS A 127 33.87 -14.06 -16.94
N VAL A 128 32.78 -13.88 -16.23
CA VAL A 128 32.66 -13.98 -14.77
C VAL A 128 31.93 -15.29 -14.42
N THR A 129 32.37 -15.97 -13.36
CA THR A 129 31.72 -17.19 -12.85
C THR A 129 30.91 -16.93 -11.58
N GLU A 130 29.96 -17.81 -11.27
CA GLU A 130 29.16 -17.74 -10.03
C GLU A 130 30.06 -17.72 -8.77
N ASP A 131 31.06 -18.61 -8.70
CA ASP A 131 32.06 -18.65 -7.62
C ASP A 131 32.80 -17.30 -7.43
N GLU A 132 33.01 -16.54 -8.50
CA GLU A 132 33.66 -15.24 -8.43
C GLU A 132 32.71 -14.18 -7.87
N VAL A 133 31.42 -14.26 -8.19
CA VAL A 133 30.40 -13.39 -7.60
C VAL A 133 30.23 -13.70 -6.11
N GLU A 134 30.16 -14.98 -5.74
CA GLU A 134 30.12 -15.40 -4.34
C GLU A 134 31.35 -14.91 -3.58
N GLY A 135 32.54 -15.08 -4.14
CA GLY A 135 33.79 -14.60 -3.55
C GLY A 135 33.77 -13.09 -3.29
N VAL A 136 33.27 -12.30 -4.25
CA VAL A 136 33.12 -10.84 -4.08
C VAL A 136 32.06 -10.51 -3.03
N ARG A 137 30.94 -11.23 -2.95
CA ARG A 137 29.96 -11.00 -1.86
C ARG A 137 30.55 -11.21 -0.48
N VAL A 138 31.33 -12.28 -0.30
CA VAL A 138 32.02 -12.57 0.96
C VAL A 138 33.02 -11.47 1.28
N GLU A 139 33.82 -11.01 0.30
CA GLU A 139 34.76 -9.89 0.43
C GLU A 139 34.07 -8.62 0.93
N LEU A 140 32.87 -8.34 0.41
CA LEU A 140 32.13 -7.11 0.69
C LEU A 140 31.24 -7.19 1.94
N GLY A 141 31.18 -8.33 2.62
CA GLY A 141 30.31 -8.55 3.79
C GLY A 141 28.82 -8.68 3.44
N LEU A 142 28.49 -8.97 2.19
CA LEU A 142 27.11 -8.98 1.64
C LEU A 142 26.52 -10.39 1.64
N LYS A 143 26.57 -11.07 2.80
CA LYS A 143 26.10 -12.47 2.95
C LYS A 143 24.59 -12.58 3.13
N ASP A 144 23.97 -11.58 3.74
CA ASP A 144 22.53 -11.47 3.80
C ASP A 144 22.01 -10.81 2.52
N ARG A 145 21.29 -11.58 1.70
CA ARG A 145 20.69 -11.10 0.44
C ARG A 145 19.54 -10.10 0.69
N ALA A 146 19.08 -9.97 1.94
CA ALA A 146 18.10 -8.99 2.40
C ALA A 146 18.74 -7.72 3.00
N GLU A 147 19.97 -7.77 3.52
CA GLU A 147 20.68 -6.58 4.01
C GLU A 147 21.21 -5.74 2.86
N GLY A 148 20.77 -4.49 2.79
CA GLY A 148 21.10 -3.57 1.70
C GLY A 148 20.33 -3.87 0.41
N GLN A 149 19.15 -4.50 0.53
CA GLN A 149 18.04 -4.07 -0.30
C GLN A 149 18.04 -2.52 -0.24
N PRO A 150 18.16 -1.80 -1.38
CA PRO A 150 17.59 -0.45 -1.42
C PRO A 150 16.17 -0.53 -0.84
N HIS A 151 15.57 0.56 -0.35
CA HIS A 151 14.10 0.59 -0.16
C HIS A 151 13.51 -0.23 -1.30
N GLN A 152 12.98 -1.44 -1.01
CA GLN A 152 12.66 -2.37 -2.09
C GLN A 152 11.87 -1.54 -3.09
N GLY A 153 12.31 -1.53 -4.36
CA GLY A 153 11.53 -0.89 -5.42
C GLY A 153 10.10 -1.31 -5.14
N SER A 154 9.23 -0.31 -4.93
CA SER A 154 8.01 -0.47 -4.13
C SER A 154 7.39 -1.78 -4.59
N THR A 155 7.17 -2.73 -3.68
CA THR A 155 6.58 -4.01 -4.10
C THR A 155 5.34 -3.70 -4.94
N ALA A 156 4.97 -4.54 -5.90
CA ALA A 156 3.75 -4.28 -6.70
C ALA A 156 2.55 -3.96 -5.79
N ALA A 157 2.55 -4.53 -4.57
CA ALA A 157 1.64 -4.21 -3.50
C ALA A 157 1.76 -2.77 -2.98
N GLU A 158 2.96 -2.34 -2.58
CA GLU A 158 3.25 -0.98 -2.12
C GLU A 158 2.92 0.07 -3.19
N VAL A 159 3.23 -0.18 -4.47
CA VAL A 159 2.87 0.72 -5.59
C VAL A 159 1.36 0.86 -5.69
N SER A 160 0.64 -0.28 -5.71
CA SER A 160 -0.82 -0.30 -5.84
C SER A 160 -1.50 0.43 -4.69
N TYR A 161 -0.96 0.27 -3.47
CA TYR A 161 -1.46 0.92 -2.28
C TYR A 161 -1.19 2.44 -2.28
N LYS A 162 0.05 2.85 -2.53
CA LYS A 162 0.48 4.26 -2.45
C LYS A 162 0.01 5.11 -3.64
N GLY A 163 -0.22 4.48 -4.80
CA GLY A 163 -0.68 5.13 -6.03
C GLY A 163 -2.18 5.44 -6.09
N ALA A 164 -2.94 5.26 -5.01
CA ALA A 164 -4.40 5.45 -5.03
C ALA A 164 -4.78 6.91 -5.40
N PRO A 165 -5.72 7.14 -6.34
CA PRO A 165 -6.01 8.48 -6.88
C PRO A 165 -6.48 9.50 -5.85
N SER A 166 -5.90 10.70 -5.80
CA SER A 166 -6.44 11.79 -4.97
C SER A 166 -7.78 12.28 -5.51
N ALA A 167 -8.68 12.70 -4.60
CA ALA A 167 -9.95 13.34 -4.94
C ALA A 167 -9.82 14.86 -5.18
N VAL A 168 -8.65 15.45 -4.93
CA VAL A 168 -8.38 16.88 -5.12
C VAL A 168 -8.43 17.23 -6.61
N LYS A 169 -9.07 18.36 -6.94
CA LYS A 169 -9.16 18.90 -8.30
C LYS A 169 -8.90 20.41 -8.29
N GLY A 170 -8.35 20.90 -9.40
CA GLY A 170 -8.18 22.32 -9.68
C GLY A 170 -6.92 22.96 -9.07
N GLY A 171 -6.65 24.19 -9.51
CA GLY A 171 -5.43 24.95 -9.18
C GLY A 171 -5.13 25.93 -10.31
N LYS A 172 -4.63 27.13 -10.00
CA LYS A 172 -4.26 28.09 -11.05
C LYS A 172 -2.89 27.73 -11.61
N MET A 173 -2.75 27.73 -12.94
CA MET A 173 -1.45 27.53 -13.58
C MET A 173 -0.41 28.50 -13.02
N MET A 174 0.74 27.97 -12.62
CA MET A 174 1.87 28.76 -12.16
C MET A 174 2.99 28.68 -13.20
N LYS A 175 3.45 29.83 -13.69
CA LYS A 175 4.66 29.91 -14.54
C LYS A 175 5.86 30.23 -13.67
N THR A 176 6.84 29.33 -13.64
CA THR A 176 8.04 29.47 -12.82
C THR A 176 9.22 29.88 -13.70
N PRO A 177 10.00 30.91 -13.32
CA PRO A 177 11.23 31.25 -14.04
C PRO A 177 12.17 30.04 -14.15
N GLY A 178 12.75 29.83 -15.33
CA GLY A 178 13.67 28.71 -15.59
C GLY A 178 13.00 27.37 -15.92
N ALA A 179 11.68 27.25 -15.74
CA ALA A 179 10.94 26.06 -16.14
C ALA A 179 10.65 26.06 -17.67
N PRO A 180 10.60 24.88 -18.32
CA PRO A 180 10.19 24.77 -19.72
C PRO A 180 8.75 25.23 -19.94
N ASP A 181 8.44 25.83 -21.09
CA ASP A 181 7.07 26.26 -21.39
C ASP A 181 6.06 25.09 -21.38
N ILE A 182 4.86 25.38 -20.87
CA ILE A 182 3.71 24.47 -20.86
C ILE A 182 2.43 25.28 -21.10
N SER A 183 1.48 24.72 -21.87
CA SER A 183 0.18 25.38 -22.09
C SER A 183 -0.75 25.22 -20.87
N GLU A 184 -1.82 26.01 -20.80
CA GLU A 184 -2.82 25.87 -19.72
C GLU A 184 -3.53 24.50 -19.78
N GLU A 185 -3.81 23.99 -20.97
CA GLU A 185 -4.44 22.68 -21.18
C GLU A 185 -3.51 21.53 -20.77
N GLU A 186 -2.23 21.61 -21.18
CA GLU A 186 -1.20 20.66 -20.77
C GLU A 186 -1.00 20.69 -19.24
N PHE A 187 -0.98 21.88 -18.64
CA PHE A 187 -0.83 22.03 -17.20
C PHE A 187 -2.00 21.40 -16.44
N ALA A 188 -3.25 21.64 -16.87
CA ALA A 188 -4.43 21.06 -16.24
C ALA A 188 -4.43 19.52 -16.35
N LYS A 189 -4.07 18.99 -17.52
CA LYS A 189 -3.98 17.53 -17.74
C LYS A 189 -2.86 16.89 -16.92
N ALA A 190 -1.70 17.53 -16.84
CA ALA A 190 -0.58 17.08 -16.00
C ALA A 190 -0.95 17.13 -14.51
N GLN A 191 -1.66 18.17 -14.09
CA GLN A 191 -2.15 18.31 -12.72
C GLN A 191 -3.11 17.17 -12.35
N GLU A 192 -4.04 16.83 -13.23
CA GLU A 192 -4.95 15.69 -13.04
C GLU A 192 -4.18 14.37 -12.90
N ILE A 193 -3.24 14.10 -13.81
CA ILE A 193 -2.39 12.91 -13.75
C ILE A 193 -1.60 12.89 -12.42
N TYR A 194 -1.01 14.03 -12.03
CA TYR A 194 -0.25 14.14 -10.80
C TYR A 194 -1.09 13.80 -9.57
N PHE A 195 -2.29 14.37 -9.44
CA PHE A 195 -3.19 14.07 -8.33
C PHE A 195 -3.67 12.61 -8.34
N GLN A 196 -3.92 12.04 -9.52
CA GLN A 196 -4.38 10.66 -9.63
C GLN A 196 -3.29 9.61 -9.39
N ARG A 197 -2.01 9.94 -9.61
CA ARG A 197 -0.95 8.90 -9.66
C ARG A 197 0.30 9.20 -8.84
N CYS A 198 0.54 10.47 -8.49
CA CYS A 198 1.81 10.90 -7.92
C CYS A 198 1.65 11.53 -6.52
N ALA A 199 0.58 12.30 -6.30
CA ALA A 199 0.38 13.07 -5.08
C ALA A 199 0.24 12.20 -3.81
N GLY A 200 -0.20 10.94 -3.95
CA GLY A 200 -0.23 9.99 -2.84
C GLY A 200 1.15 9.81 -2.19
N CYS A 201 2.19 9.70 -3.02
CA CYS A 201 3.59 9.53 -2.60
C CYS A 201 4.32 10.86 -2.37
N HIS A 202 4.09 11.86 -3.21
CA HIS A 202 4.91 13.09 -3.24
C HIS A 202 4.22 14.31 -2.59
N GLY A 203 2.97 14.19 -2.17
CA GLY A 203 2.14 15.27 -1.63
C GLY A 203 1.56 16.16 -2.74
N VAL A 204 0.42 16.81 -2.49
CA VAL A 204 -0.19 17.74 -3.46
C VAL A 204 0.68 18.98 -3.66
N LEU A 205 1.44 19.38 -2.62
CA LEU A 205 2.41 20.47 -2.67
C LEU A 205 3.83 20.02 -3.04
N ARG A 206 4.01 18.74 -3.42
CA ARG A 206 5.30 18.16 -3.86
C ARG A 206 6.44 18.22 -2.82
N LYS A 207 6.12 18.43 -1.54
CA LYS A 207 7.11 18.49 -0.45
C LYS A 207 7.57 17.12 0.04
N GLY A 208 7.06 16.06 -0.58
CA GLY A 208 7.37 14.68 -0.22
C GLY A 208 6.37 14.15 0.80
N ALA A 209 6.19 12.83 0.77
CA ALA A 209 5.55 12.07 1.82
C ALA A 209 6.31 10.75 1.93
N THR A 210 5.83 9.67 1.30
CA THR A 210 6.62 8.44 1.16
C THR A 210 7.67 8.55 0.06
N GLY A 211 7.38 9.33 -0.99
CA GLY A 211 8.30 9.66 -2.07
C GLY A 211 9.04 10.97 -1.80
N LEU A 212 10.23 11.10 -2.39
CA LEU A 212 11.08 12.29 -2.26
C LEU A 212 10.38 13.58 -2.70
N PRO A 213 10.76 14.76 -2.16
CA PRO A 213 10.24 16.03 -2.63
C PRO A 213 10.51 16.24 -4.13
N LEU A 214 9.52 16.77 -4.84
CA LEU A 214 9.56 17.14 -6.26
C LEU A 214 9.36 18.64 -6.43
N THR A 215 9.96 19.43 -5.55
CA THR A 215 9.93 20.90 -5.61
C THR A 215 10.85 21.43 -6.70
N THR A 216 10.54 22.63 -7.17
CA THR A 216 11.16 23.25 -8.36
C THR A 216 12.67 23.39 -8.23
N ASP A 217 13.18 23.69 -7.03
CA ASP A 217 14.60 23.79 -6.71
C ASP A 217 15.36 22.48 -6.96
N ILE A 218 14.69 21.33 -6.77
CA ILE A 218 15.25 20.00 -7.05
C ILE A 218 15.05 19.64 -8.53
N THR A 219 13.81 19.75 -9.03
CA THR A 219 13.46 19.23 -10.36
C THR A 219 14.10 20.03 -11.48
N GLN A 220 14.26 21.35 -11.33
CA GLN A 220 14.94 22.18 -12.35
C GLN A 220 16.44 21.88 -12.43
N GLN A 221 17.09 21.57 -11.29
CA GLN A 221 18.50 21.14 -11.29
C GLN A 221 18.71 19.81 -12.01
N LYS A 222 17.73 18.91 -11.91
CA LYS A 222 17.77 17.61 -12.60
C LYS A 222 17.48 17.74 -14.10
N GLY A 223 16.58 18.66 -14.47
CA GLY A 223 16.23 18.95 -15.86
C GLY A 223 15.28 17.93 -16.49
N THR A 224 14.65 18.34 -17.60
CA THR A 224 13.56 17.61 -18.26
C THR A 224 13.94 16.19 -18.67
N ASP A 225 15.12 15.99 -19.28
CA ASP A 225 15.51 14.66 -19.80
C ASP A 225 15.73 13.63 -18.70
N TYR A 226 16.32 14.05 -17.56
CA TYR A 226 16.43 13.19 -16.38
C TYR A 226 15.05 12.81 -15.85
N LEU A 227 14.15 13.79 -15.72
CA LEU A 227 12.79 13.54 -15.21
C LEU A 227 12.01 12.62 -16.15
N LYS A 228 12.12 12.80 -17.47
CA LYS A 228 11.52 11.90 -18.46
C LYS A 228 12.03 10.48 -18.32
N ALA A 229 13.35 10.30 -18.18
CA ALA A 229 13.94 8.97 -17.98
C ALA A 229 13.43 8.34 -16.67
N LEU A 230 13.43 9.10 -15.57
CA LEU A 230 12.99 8.60 -14.27
C LEU A 230 11.49 8.24 -14.26
N ILE A 231 10.61 9.04 -14.87
CA ILE A 231 9.18 8.72 -14.98
C ILE A 231 8.96 7.51 -15.91
N ASN A 232 9.72 7.42 -17.00
CA ASN A 232 9.57 6.33 -17.97
C ASN A 232 9.99 4.97 -17.40
N PHE A 233 11.10 4.94 -16.68
CA PHE A 233 11.74 3.70 -16.22
C PHE A 233 11.56 3.41 -14.73
N GLY A 234 11.09 4.39 -13.95
CA GLY A 234 10.99 4.26 -12.50
C GLY A 234 12.34 4.30 -11.80
N SER A 235 12.38 3.87 -10.54
CA SER A 235 13.61 3.73 -9.78
C SER A 235 13.56 2.50 -8.86
N PRO A 236 14.71 1.85 -8.61
CA PRO A 236 14.80 0.79 -7.62
C PRO A 236 14.52 1.22 -6.18
N GLY A 237 14.39 2.52 -5.91
CA GLY A 237 14.09 3.07 -4.58
C GLY A 237 12.60 3.33 -4.33
N GLY A 238 11.70 2.82 -5.17
CA GLY A 238 10.26 2.93 -4.91
C GLY A 238 9.40 3.45 -6.06
N MET A 239 10.01 4.10 -7.06
CA MET A 239 9.25 4.84 -8.08
C MET A 239 8.78 3.91 -9.21
N PRO A 240 7.47 3.86 -9.51
CA PRO A 240 6.95 3.01 -10.59
C PRO A 240 7.47 3.40 -11.97
N ASN A 241 7.53 2.41 -12.87
CA ASN A 241 7.99 2.56 -14.25
C ASN A 241 6.83 2.92 -15.21
N TRP A 242 6.29 4.13 -15.09
CA TRP A 242 5.04 4.53 -15.77
C TRP A 242 5.07 4.45 -17.30
N GLY A 243 6.22 4.64 -17.93
CA GLY A 243 6.34 4.56 -19.39
C GLY A 243 6.53 3.14 -19.90
N THR A 244 7.50 2.41 -19.34
CA THR A 244 7.77 1.02 -19.76
C THR A 244 6.68 0.03 -19.36
N SER A 245 5.85 0.34 -18.36
CA SER A 245 4.60 -0.38 -18.07
C SER A 245 3.49 -0.09 -19.08
N GLY A 246 3.62 0.96 -19.90
CA GLY A 246 2.58 1.42 -20.83
C GLY A 246 1.48 2.28 -20.19
N GLU A 247 1.59 2.61 -18.90
CA GLU A 247 0.56 3.37 -18.19
C GLU A 247 0.51 4.86 -18.54
N LEU A 248 1.64 5.44 -18.95
CA LEU A 248 1.75 6.80 -19.48
C LEU A 248 2.39 6.80 -20.86
N THR A 249 1.83 7.58 -21.79
CA THR A 249 2.41 7.78 -23.12
C THR A 249 3.65 8.67 -23.07
N ALA A 250 4.46 8.66 -24.12
CA ALA A 250 5.64 9.52 -24.22
C ALA A 250 5.29 11.02 -24.11
N GLU A 251 4.15 11.44 -24.66
CA GLU A 251 3.64 12.81 -24.55
C GLU A 251 3.23 13.14 -23.12
N GLN A 252 2.56 12.21 -22.41
CA GLN A 252 2.22 12.40 -21.01
C GLN A 252 3.47 12.50 -20.13
N ILE A 253 4.50 11.69 -20.40
CA ILE A 253 5.77 11.72 -19.67
C ILE A 253 6.50 13.06 -19.88
N ASP A 254 6.57 13.54 -21.12
CA ASP A 254 7.15 14.85 -21.44
C ASP A 254 6.42 15.99 -20.72
N MET A 255 5.09 15.98 -20.82
CA MET A 255 4.22 16.96 -20.17
C MET A 255 4.39 16.94 -18.65
N MET A 256 4.45 15.76 -18.03
CA MET A 256 4.69 15.61 -16.59
C MET A 256 6.09 16.12 -16.19
N ALA A 257 7.13 15.80 -16.96
CA ALA A 257 8.49 16.26 -16.69
C ALA A 257 8.61 17.80 -16.76
N ARG A 258 7.89 18.45 -17.69
CA ARG A 258 7.77 19.92 -17.73
C ARG A 258 6.97 20.44 -16.55
N PHE A 259 5.78 19.90 -16.30
CA PHE A 259 4.90 20.28 -15.18
C PHE A 259 5.59 20.21 -13.81
N LEU A 260 6.45 19.21 -13.59
CA LEU A 260 7.19 19.05 -12.35
C LEU A 260 8.18 20.19 -12.06
N GLN A 261 8.59 20.94 -13.09
CA GLN A 261 9.51 22.08 -12.96
C GLN A 261 8.80 23.42 -12.71
N HIS A 262 7.47 23.44 -12.75
CA HIS A 262 6.64 24.56 -12.32
C HIS A 262 6.23 24.43 -10.86
N GLU A 263 6.05 25.56 -10.16
CA GLU A 263 5.54 25.60 -8.80
C GLU A 263 4.17 24.91 -8.75
N PRO A 264 3.93 24.01 -7.77
CA PRO A 264 2.63 23.37 -7.67
C PRO A 264 1.56 24.41 -7.31
N PRO A 265 0.38 24.34 -7.93
CA PRO A 265 -0.73 25.17 -7.51
C PRO A 265 -1.17 24.74 -6.11
N THR A 266 -1.41 25.70 -5.21
CA THR A 266 -2.04 25.40 -3.92
C THR A 266 -3.51 25.05 -4.16
N PRO A 267 -3.98 23.85 -3.76
CA PRO A 267 -5.40 23.54 -3.85
C PRO A 267 -6.21 24.46 -2.89
N PRO A 268 -7.51 24.66 -3.14
CA PRO A 268 -8.31 25.55 -2.29
C PRO A 268 -8.42 25.02 -0.86
N GLU A 269 -8.51 25.95 0.10
CA GLU A 269 -8.90 25.63 1.47
C GLU A 269 -10.40 25.25 1.54
N TRP A 270 -10.81 24.61 2.64
CA TRP A 270 -12.20 24.23 2.89
C TRP A 270 -12.55 24.57 4.34
N GLY A 271 -13.18 25.73 4.54
CA GLY A 271 -13.45 26.28 5.86
C GLY A 271 -14.89 26.07 6.31
N MET A 272 -15.24 26.72 7.42
CA MET A 272 -16.58 26.63 8.03
C MET A 272 -17.69 27.07 7.06
N LYS A 273 -17.41 28.06 6.20
CA LYS A 273 -18.37 28.52 5.19
C LYS A 273 -18.70 27.40 4.20
N GLU A 274 -17.68 26.78 3.60
CA GLU A 274 -17.86 25.71 2.61
C GLU A 274 -18.51 24.47 3.24
N MET A 275 -18.15 24.14 4.49
CA MET A 275 -18.79 23.07 5.25
C MET A 275 -20.29 23.35 5.46
N LYS A 276 -20.65 24.53 5.97
CA LYS A 276 -22.06 24.92 6.18
C LYS A 276 -22.86 24.99 4.89
N ASP A 277 -22.26 25.45 3.80
CA ASP A 277 -22.89 25.49 2.47
C ASP A 277 -23.19 24.06 1.94
N SER A 278 -22.39 23.07 2.34
CA SER A 278 -22.56 21.66 1.97
C SER A 278 -23.40 20.84 2.95
N TRP A 279 -23.71 21.38 4.12
CA TRP A 279 -24.37 20.67 5.21
C TRP A 279 -25.87 20.59 4.99
N VAL A 280 -26.42 19.38 5.02
CA VAL A 280 -27.85 19.12 4.83
C VAL A 280 -28.34 18.13 5.89
N VAL A 281 -29.38 18.50 6.63
CA VAL A 281 -30.13 17.59 7.50
C VAL A 281 -31.42 17.18 6.78
N HIS A 282 -31.45 15.96 6.26
CA HIS A 282 -32.59 15.42 5.51
C HIS A 282 -33.74 15.03 6.45
N VAL A 283 -33.42 14.47 7.62
CA VAL A 283 -34.40 14.09 8.66
C VAL A 283 -33.89 14.56 10.01
N LYS A 284 -34.60 15.51 10.62
CA LYS A 284 -34.23 16.08 11.92
C LYS A 284 -34.34 15.04 13.04
N PRO A 285 -33.46 15.09 14.08
CA PRO A 285 -33.47 14.10 15.16
C PRO A 285 -34.84 13.90 15.85
N GLU A 286 -35.62 14.97 16.01
CA GLU A 286 -36.96 14.93 16.57
C GLU A 286 -37.94 14.07 15.75
N ASP A 287 -37.80 14.07 14.43
CA ASP A 287 -38.65 13.38 13.45
C ASP A 287 -38.20 11.93 13.17
N ARG A 288 -37.00 11.54 13.61
CA ARG A 288 -36.49 10.18 13.43
C ARG A 288 -37.24 9.17 14.31
N PRO A 289 -37.37 7.90 13.84
CA PRO A 289 -38.07 6.87 14.61
C PRO A 289 -37.41 6.63 15.97
N LYS A 290 -38.22 6.42 17.02
CA LYS A 290 -37.71 6.17 18.39
C LYS A 290 -37.29 4.72 18.63
N LYS A 291 -37.65 3.81 17.72
CA LYS A 291 -37.31 2.38 17.70
C LYS A 291 -37.20 1.90 16.25
N PRO A 292 -36.52 0.77 15.97
CA PRO A 292 -36.45 0.22 14.61
C PRO A 292 -37.83 0.07 13.96
N GLN A 293 -37.95 0.46 12.69
CA GLN A 293 -39.14 0.28 11.84
C GLN A 293 -39.13 -1.06 11.07
N HIS A 294 -38.23 -1.96 11.45
CA HIS A 294 -38.05 -3.29 10.91
C HIS A 294 -37.68 -4.27 12.04
N ASN A 295 -37.67 -5.56 11.72
CA ASN A 295 -37.38 -6.63 12.68
C ASN A 295 -35.96 -7.23 12.55
N TYR A 296 -35.11 -6.65 11.69
CA TYR A 296 -33.70 -7.06 11.59
C TYR A 296 -32.92 -6.65 12.84
N ASP A 297 -31.90 -7.44 13.17
CA ASP A 297 -30.98 -7.16 14.27
C ASP A 297 -29.97 -6.09 13.84
N VAL A 298 -30.16 -4.86 14.35
CA VAL A 298 -29.31 -3.71 14.03
C VAL A 298 -27.85 -3.98 14.39
N ASP A 299 -27.59 -4.71 15.47
CA ASP A 299 -26.23 -4.98 15.95
C ASP A 299 -25.48 -5.95 15.02
N ASN A 300 -26.22 -6.83 14.34
CA ASN A 300 -25.65 -7.76 13.38
C ASN A 300 -25.72 -7.26 11.92
N MET A 301 -26.03 -5.99 11.68
CA MET A 301 -25.94 -5.40 10.35
C MET A 301 -24.49 -5.13 9.95
N PHE A 302 -24.22 -5.23 8.65
CA PHE A 302 -22.97 -4.85 8.02
C PHE A 302 -23.17 -3.65 7.12
N ALA A 303 -22.27 -2.67 7.23
CA ALA A 303 -22.05 -1.68 6.18
C ALA A 303 -20.91 -2.17 5.29
N VAL A 304 -21.18 -2.35 4.00
CA VAL A 304 -20.20 -2.79 3.00
C VAL A 304 -20.02 -1.70 1.95
N THR A 305 -18.80 -1.20 1.84
CA THR A 305 -18.40 -0.23 0.82
C THR A 305 -18.46 -0.85 -0.56
N LEU A 306 -19.21 -0.22 -1.47
CA LEU A 306 -19.19 -0.46 -2.91
C LEU A 306 -18.42 0.67 -3.58
N ARG A 307 -17.10 0.49 -3.66
CA ARG A 307 -16.13 1.59 -3.82
C ARG A 307 -16.43 2.42 -5.07
N ASP A 308 -16.46 1.80 -6.23
CA ASP A 308 -16.52 2.52 -7.50
C ASP A 308 -17.96 2.93 -7.85
N ALA A 309 -18.96 2.36 -7.18
CA ALA A 309 -20.35 2.79 -7.25
C ALA A 309 -20.64 4.05 -6.41
N GLY A 310 -19.79 4.38 -5.42
CA GLY A 310 -20.07 5.46 -4.47
C GLY A 310 -21.26 5.14 -3.55
N GLU A 311 -21.44 3.86 -3.24
CA GLU A 311 -22.57 3.37 -2.43
C GLU A 311 -22.08 2.55 -1.24
N VAL A 312 -22.94 2.38 -0.24
CA VAL A 312 -22.78 1.44 0.87
C VAL A 312 -23.96 0.49 0.87
N ALA A 313 -23.69 -0.81 0.77
CA ALA A 313 -24.69 -1.85 0.98
C ALA A 313 -24.88 -2.08 2.47
N ILE A 314 -26.12 -1.93 2.96
CA ILE A 314 -26.50 -2.34 4.32
C ILE A 314 -27.04 -3.76 4.24
N ILE A 315 -26.36 -4.70 4.87
CA ILE A 315 -26.64 -6.14 4.78
C ILE A 315 -26.98 -6.68 6.17
N ASP A 316 -28.07 -7.45 6.26
CA ASP A 316 -28.40 -8.19 7.48
C ASP A 316 -27.45 -9.38 7.65
N GLY A 317 -26.71 -9.42 8.75
CA GLY A 317 -25.69 -10.44 8.99
C GLY A 317 -26.25 -11.84 9.20
N ALA A 318 -27.50 -11.99 9.62
CA ALA A 318 -28.11 -13.30 9.83
C ALA A 318 -28.60 -13.92 8.50
N SER A 319 -29.49 -13.21 7.80
CA SER A 319 -30.13 -13.69 6.56
C SER A 319 -29.31 -13.45 5.30
N LYS A 320 -28.22 -12.67 5.38
CA LYS A 320 -27.37 -12.23 4.26
C LYS A 320 -28.13 -11.39 3.23
N LYS A 321 -29.32 -10.90 3.59
CA LYS A 321 -30.15 -10.06 2.74
C LYS A 321 -29.61 -8.64 2.72
N ILE A 322 -29.46 -8.09 1.51
CA ILE A 322 -29.17 -6.68 1.31
C ILE A 322 -30.44 -5.88 1.58
N LEU A 323 -30.40 -5.03 2.59
CA LEU A 323 -31.52 -4.23 3.07
C LEU A 323 -31.67 -2.94 2.26
N ASN A 324 -30.55 -2.32 1.91
CA ASN A 324 -30.52 -1.15 1.05
C ASN A 324 -29.14 -0.98 0.39
N TYR A 325 -29.12 -0.30 -0.76
CA TYR A 325 -27.93 0.28 -1.37
C TYR A 325 -28.01 1.79 -1.15
N VAL A 326 -27.28 2.30 -0.17
CA VAL A 326 -27.32 3.70 0.23
C VAL A 326 -26.34 4.49 -0.63
N LYS A 327 -26.84 5.47 -1.39
CA LYS A 327 -25.98 6.41 -2.12
C LYS A 327 -25.26 7.33 -1.15
N THR A 328 -23.96 7.48 -1.36
CA THR A 328 -23.04 8.20 -0.47
C THR A 328 -22.07 9.04 -1.30
N GLY A 329 -20.98 9.53 -0.70
CA GLY A 329 -19.88 10.18 -1.40
C GLY A 329 -19.09 9.30 -2.38
N TYR A 330 -18.13 9.92 -3.09
CA TYR A 330 -17.25 9.21 -4.01
C TYR A 330 -16.30 8.26 -3.27
N ALA A 331 -16.31 6.98 -3.67
CA ALA A 331 -15.43 5.94 -3.14
C ALA A 331 -15.35 5.95 -1.61
N VAL A 332 -16.45 5.61 -0.94
CA VAL A 332 -16.51 5.48 0.53
C VAL A 332 -15.30 4.71 1.03
N HIS A 333 -14.58 5.28 1.98
CA HIS A 333 -13.37 4.65 2.50
C HIS A 333 -13.70 3.72 3.67
N ILE A 334 -14.47 4.22 4.64
CA ILE A 334 -14.85 3.48 5.85
C ILE A 334 -16.26 3.84 6.29
N SER A 335 -16.87 2.92 7.05
CA SER A 335 -18.06 3.16 7.87
C SER A 335 -17.68 3.02 9.36
N ARG A 336 -18.25 3.86 10.21
CA ARG A 336 -18.14 3.75 11.67
C ARG A 336 -19.50 3.75 12.33
N ALA A 337 -19.74 2.74 13.14
CA ALA A 337 -20.93 2.69 13.97
C ALA A 337 -20.84 3.76 15.07
N SER A 338 -21.94 4.46 15.32
CA SER A 338 -22.08 5.33 16.48
C SER A 338 -22.06 4.51 17.77
N SER A 339 -21.86 5.15 18.91
CA SER A 339 -21.69 4.42 20.17
C SER A 339 -22.95 3.71 20.67
N SER A 340 -24.13 4.19 20.28
CA SER A 340 -25.37 3.41 20.47
C SER A 340 -25.53 2.28 19.44
N GLY A 341 -24.79 2.29 18.34
CA GLY A 341 -24.99 1.43 17.17
C GLY A 341 -26.20 1.80 16.33
N ARG A 342 -26.87 2.93 16.60
CA ARG A 342 -28.02 3.36 15.81
C ARG A 342 -27.61 3.89 14.44
N TYR A 343 -26.49 4.59 14.36
CA TYR A 343 -26.06 5.24 13.14
C TYR A 343 -24.81 4.59 12.57
N PHE A 344 -24.72 4.53 11.24
CA PHE A 344 -23.43 4.45 10.57
C PHE A 344 -23.05 5.84 10.06
N THR A 345 -21.83 6.28 10.39
CA THR A 345 -21.21 7.47 9.82
C THR A 345 -20.20 7.02 8.77
N THR A 346 -20.39 7.39 7.52
CA THR A 346 -19.51 7.00 6.40
C THR A 346 -18.69 8.20 5.95
N ILE A 347 -17.46 7.98 5.47
CA ILE A 347 -16.61 9.03 4.89
C ILE A 347 -16.15 8.61 3.48
N GLY A 348 -16.46 9.44 2.50
CA GLY A 348 -15.97 9.38 1.12
C GLY A 348 -14.52 9.85 1.01
N ARG A 349 -13.79 9.33 0.03
CA ARG A 349 -12.41 9.79 -0.25
C ARG A 349 -12.35 11.25 -0.67
N ASP A 350 -13.48 11.78 -1.14
CA ASP A 350 -13.72 13.18 -1.45
C ASP A 350 -14.03 14.05 -0.22
N GLY A 351 -14.07 13.52 0.99
CA GLY A 351 -14.41 14.31 2.18
C GLY A 351 -15.90 14.50 2.41
N LYS A 352 -16.79 13.83 1.67
CA LYS A 352 -18.22 13.79 1.99
C LYS A 352 -18.48 12.80 3.12
N ILE A 353 -19.28 13.21 4.11
CA ILE A 353 -19.77 12.40 5.22
C ILE A 353 -21.27 12.20 5.06
N ASP A 354 -21.73 10.99 5.28
CA ASP A 354 -23.15 10.64 5.30
C ASP A 354 -23.47 9.93 6.63
N LEU A 355 -24.51 10.36 7.33
CA LEU A 355 -25.03 9.74 8.56
C LEU A 355 -26.27 8.90 8.21
N ILE A 356 -26.19 7.59 8.38
CA ILE A 356 -27.23 6.62 8.00
C ILE A 356 -27.97 6.17 9.28
N ASP A 357 -29.29 6.37 9.36
CA ASP A 357 -30.11 5.88 10.48
C ASP A 357 -30.56 4.43 10.24
N LEU A 358 -30.00 3.50 11.02
CA LEU A 358 -30.31 2.07 10.93
C LEU A 358 -31.68 1.71 11.50
N TYR A 359 -32.39 2.64 12.14
CA TYR A 359 -33.76 2.36 12.60
C TYR A 359 -34.82 2.59 11.52
N MET A 360 -34.48 3.26 10.42
CA MET A 360 -35.42 3.51 9.32
C MET A 360 -35.62 2.27 8.45
N ASN A 361 -36.75 2.18 7.74
CA ASN A 361 -37.01 1.09 6.80
C ASN A 361 -37.38 1.63 5.40
N PRO A 362 -36.47 1.55 4.41
CA PRO A 362 -35.10 1.04 4.53
C PRO A 362 -34.17 2.00 5.31
N PRO A 363 -33.04 1.52 5.87
CA PRO A 363 -31.98 2.37 6.41
C PRO A 363 -31.49 3.38 5.36
N GLN A 364 -31.35 4.65 5.72
CA GLN A 364 -31.03 5.72 4.75
C GLN A 364 -30.30 6.90 5.40
N VAL A 365 -29.72 7.76 4.56
CA VAL A 365 -29.02 8.99 4.98
C VAL A 365 -30.02 9.96 5.61
N VAL A 366 -29.71 10.44 6.81
CA VAL A 366 -30.49 11.45 7.56
C VAL A 366 -29.79 12.80 7.67
N ALA A 367 -28.47 12.84 7.46
CA ALA A 367 -27.68 14.06 7.35
C ALA A 367 -26.42 13.83 6.50
N GLU A 368 -25.94 14.87 5.83
CA GLU A 368 -24.69 14.84 5.07
C GLU A 368 -23.94 16.18 5.19
N ILE A 369 -22.61 16.13 5.04
CA ILE A 369 -21.74 17.30 5.00
C ILE A 369 -20.46 16.98 4.23
N LYS A 370 -19.81 17.98 3.63
CA LYS A 370 -18.45 17.84 3.09
C LYS A 370 -17.47 18.60 3.99
N ILE A 371 -16.44 17.91 4.47
CA ILE A 371 -15.45 18.49 5.39
C ILE A 371 -14.14 18.89 4.70
N GLY A 372 -13.88 18.44 3.49
CA GLY A 372 -12.62 18.72 2.80
C GLY A 372 -12.66 18.27 1.34
N LEU A 373 -11.50 18.34 0.69
CA LEU A 373 -11.33 17.87 -0.68
C LEU A 373 -10.87 16.41 -0.73
N GLU A 374 -10.16 15.96 0.30
CA GLU A 374 -9.69 14.59 0.41
C GLU A 374 -9.66 14.14 1.87
N ALA A 375 -10.30 13.02 2.20
CA ALA A 375 -10.40 12.51 3.58
C ALA A 375 -10.41 10.98 3.63
N ARG A 376 -10.08 10.39 4.79
CA ARG A 376 -10.05 8.93 4.97
C ARG A 376 -10.64 8.47 6.28
N SER A 377 -10.66 9.32 7.31
CA SER A 377 -11.05 8.93 8.65
C SER A 377 -12.29 9.68 9.13
N VAL A 378 -13.12 8.95 9.85
CA VAL A 378 -14.25 9.44 10.62
C VAL A 378 -14.35 8.55 11.86
N GLU A 379 -14.80 9.08 12.99
CA GLU A 379 -15.08 8.32 14.20
C GLU A 379 -16.16 9.01 15.05
N ASN A 380 -16.79 8.24 15.95
CA ASN A 380 -17.80 8.72 16.89
C ASN A 380 -17.27 8.65 18.34
N SER A 381 -17.78 9.52 19.21
CA SER A 381 -17.36 9.59 20.61
C SER A 381 -17.63 8.28 21.37
N ARG A 382 -16.57 7.60 21.84
CA ARG A 382 -16.62 6.30 22.53
C ARG A 382 -16.70 6.39 24.06
N PHE A 383 -16.46 7.56 24.64
CA PHE A 383 -16.47 7.72 26.09
C PHE A 383 -17.89 7.65 26.66
N LYS A 384 -18.04 6.96 27.79
CA LYS A 384 -19.34 6.77 28.45
C LYS A 384 -19.98 8.12 28.79
N GLY A 385 -21.26 8.27 28.48
CA GLY A 385 -22.01 9.52 28.65
C GLY A 385 -21.91 10.49 27.47
N TYR A 386 -21.16 10.15 26.43
CA TYR A 386 -21.06 10.89 25.17
C TYR A 386 -21.61 10.11 23.98
N GLU A 387 -22.46 9.11 24.21
CA GLU A 387 -23.02 8.29 23.14
C GLU A 387 -23.76 9.16 22.11
N ASP A 388 -23.39 9.02 20.84
CA ASP A 388 -23.93 9.74 19.67
C ASP A 388 -23.87 11.28 19.75
N LYS A 389 -23.12 11.85 20.69
CA LYS A 389 -23.06 13.32 20.85
C LYS A 389 -22.13 13.99 19.85
N ILE A 390 -20.98 13.39 19.57
CA ILE A 390 -19.92 14.03 18.79
C ILE A 390 -19.34 13.05 17.79
N ALA A 391 -19.14 13.53 16.57
CA ALA A 391 -18.36 12.85 15.54
C ALA A 391 -17.13 13.68 15.19
N ILE A 392 -16.08 13.02 14.69
CA ILE A 392 -14.89 13.68 14.17
C ILE A 392 -14.55 13.13 12.80
N ALA A 393 -14.04 13.96 11.90
CA ALA A 393 -13.48 13.52 10.62
C ALA A 393 -12.11 14.14 10.36
N GLY A 394 -11.24 13.38 9.72
CA GLY A 394 -9.86 13.76 9.39
C GLY A 394 -9.66 13.86 7.88
N ALA A 395 -9.07 14.98 7.45
CA ALA A 395 -8.77 15.22 6.04
C ALA A 395 -7.28 15.12 5.74
N TYR A 396 -6.98 14.70 4.51
CA TYR A 396 -5.68 14.86 3.88
C TYR A 396 -5.55 16.28 3.34
N TRP A 397 -6.58 16.77 2.65
CA TRP A 397 -6.63 18.16 2.18
C TRP A 397 -7.99 18.84 2.44
N PRO A 398 -8.01 20.03 3.06
CA PRO A 398 -6.88 20.65 3.75
C PRO A 398 -6.35 19.78 4.90
N PRO A 399 -5.11 19.98 5.37
CA PRO A 399 -4.60 19.28 6.55
C PRO A 399 -5.32 19.79 7.81
N HIS A 400 -6.42 19.13 8.17
CA HIS A 400 -7.24 19.43 9.33
C HIS A 400 -8.04 18.22 9.84
N TYR A 401 -8.66 18.38 11.00
CA TYR A 401 -9.79 17.57 11.45
C TYR A 401 -10.96 18.46 11.89
N VAL A 402 -12.17 17.88 11.89
CA VAL A 402 -13.41 18.60 12.17
C VAL A 402 -14.23 17.84 13.22
N LEU A 403 -14.59 18.52 14.31
CA LEU A 403 -15.57 18.05 15.29
C LEU A 403 -16.97 18.49 14.86
N MET A 404 -17.92 17.56 14.87
CA MET A 404 -19.29 17.75 14.43
C MET A 404 -20.27 17.20 15.47
N ASP A 405 -21.51 17.68 15.45
CA ASP A 405 -22.61 17.05 16.19
C ASP A 405 -22.85 15.62 15.66
N GLY A 406 -22.95 14.65 16.57
CA GLY A 406 -23.07 13.23 16.22
C GLY A 406 -24.45 12.82 15.67
N GLN A 407 -25.46 13.68 15.79
CA GLN A 407 -26.81 13.42 15.29
C GLN A 407 -27.15 14.23 14.04
N THR A 408 -26.58 15.41 13.85
CA THR A 408 -26.91 16.30 12.73
C THR A 408 -25.77 16.52 11.76
N LEU A 409 -24.53 16.16 12.13
CA LEU A 409 -23.29 16.51 11.43
C LEU A 409 -23.03 18.03 11.36
N GLU A 410 -23.68 18.84 12.20
CA GLU A 410 -23.39 20.28 12.27
C GLU A 410 -21.89 20.49 12.60
N PRO A 411 -21.14 21.26 11.79
CA PRO A 411 -19.71 21.45 12.02
C PRO A 411 -19.48 22.44 13.17
N ASN A 412 -18.82 21.98 14.24
CA ASN A 412 -18.59 22.76 15.45
C ASN A 412 -17.19 23.40 15.48
N LYS A 413 -16.14 22.63 15.22
CA LYS A 413 -14.76 23.09 15.34
C LYS A 413 -13.87 22.48 14.26
N ILE A 414 -13.08 23.33 13.61
CA ILE A 414 -12.06 22.92 12.63
C ILE A 414 -10.70 23.21 13.25
N VAL A 415 -9.78 22.25 13.19
CA VAL A 415 -8.42 22.41 13.70
C VAL A 415 -7.43 21.98 12.63
N SER A 416 -6.51 22.88 12.25
CA SER A 416 -5.45 22.55 11.30
C SER A 416 -4.41 21.62 11.92
N THR A 417 -3.83 20.76 11.09
CA THR A 417 -2.73 19.86 11.46
C THR A 417 -1.38 20.29 10.90
N ARG A 418 -1.29 21.42 10.17
CA ARG A 418 -0.01 22.03 9.78
C ARG A 418 0.85 22.29 11.02
N GLY A 419 2.13 21.95 10.96
CA GLY A 419 2.97 21.97 12.15
C GLY A 419 4.40 21.52 11.88
N MET A 420 5.12 21.20 12.96
CA MET A 420 6.52 20.80 12.92
C MET A 420 6.62 19.27 12.94
N THR A 421 7.58 18.71 12.20
CA THR A 421 7.91 17.27 12.27
C THR A 421 8.57 16.93 13.60
N VAL A 422 8.28 15.73 14.14
CA VAL A 422 8.83 15.30 15.44
C VAL A 422 10.34 15.09 15.41
N ASP A 423 10.89 14.71 14.25
CA ASP A 423 12.29 14.33 14.07
C ASP A 423 13.21 15.53 13.83
N THR A 424 12.91 16.33 12.81
CA THR A 424 13.75 17.46 12.39
C THR A 424 13.27 18.80 12.90
N GLN A 425 12.06 18.88 13.48
CA GLN A 425 11.43 20.13 13.88
C GLN A 425 11.35 21.12 12.70
N GLU A 426 11.12 20.61 11.50
CA GLU A 426 10.90 21.41 10.29
C GLU A 426 9.41 21.59 10.04
N TYR A 427 9.02 22.76 9.52
CA TYR A 427 7.62 23.03 9.22
C TYR A 427 7.16 22.20 8.03
N HIS A 428 6.13 21.39 8.24
CA HIS A 428 5.50 20.58 7.21
C HIS A 428 4.11 21.17 6.82
N PRO A 429 3.90 21.55 5.55
CA PRO A 429 2.69 22.27 5.12
C PRO A 429 1.49 21.36 4.83
N GLU A 430 1.70 20.05 4.76
CA GLU A 430 0.68 19.06 4.40
C GLU A 430 0.61 17.85 5.37
N PRO A 431 0.51 18.00 6.71
CA PRO A 431 0.44 16.85 7.63
C PRO A 431 -0.97 16.24 7.63
N ARG A 432 -1.14 15.16 6.89
CA ARG A 432 -2.43 14.49 6.66
C ARG A 432 -2.93 13.79 7.92
N VAL A 433 -4.23 13.88 8.18
CA VAL A 433 -4.84 13.06 9.25
C VAL A 433 -5.04 11.64 8.74
N ALA A 434 -4.39 10.67 9.38
CA ALA A 434 -4.51 9.25 9.05
C ALA A 434 -5.67 8.62 9.83
N ALA A 435 -5.40 7.71 10.78
CA ALA A 435 -6.45 7.13 11.62
C ALA A 435 -6.93 8.07 12.73
N ILE A 436 -8.19 7.88 13.10
CA ILE A 436 -8.82 8.46 14.29
C ILE A 436 -9.51 7.34 15.05
N VAL A 437 -9.31 7.26 16.36
CA VAL A 437 -10.05 6.37 17.28
C VAL A 437 -10.67 7.16 18.43
N GLY A 438 -11.77 6.67 19.00
CA GLY A 438 -12.37 7.26 20.19
C GLY A 438 -11.82 6.62 21.47
N SER A 439 -11.40 7.43 22.44
CA SER A 439 -10.92 6.94 23.74
C SER A 439 -12.03 6.37 24.60
N HIS A 440 -11.72 5.28 25.30
CA HIS A 440 -12.56 4.69 26.34
C HIS A 440 -12.21 5.20 27.75
N LYS A 441 -11.08 5.91 27.90
CA LYS A 441 -10.54 6.35 29.19
C LYS A 441 -10.88 7.80 29.52
N HIS A 442 -11.01 8.64 28.51
CA HIS A 442 -11.37 10.06 28.62
C HIS A 442 -12.32 10.46 27.49
N PRO A 443 -13.06 11.58 27.61
CA PRO A 443 -13.84 12.15 26.51
C PRO A 443 -12.93 12.76 25.44
N GLU A 444 -12.13 11.92 24.78
CA GLU A 444 -11.08 12.28 23.83
C GLU A 444 -11.18 11.46 22.54
N PHE A 445 -10.81 12.10 21.42
CA PHE A 445 -10.41 11.40 20.20
C PHE A 445 -8.89 11.33 20.13
N ILE A 446 -8.35 10.23 19.62
CA ILE A 446 -6.93 10.09 19.31
C ILE A 446 -6.76 10.20 17.80
N VAL A 447 -5.96 11.17 17.35
CA VAL A 447 -5.81 11.55 15.95
C VAL A 447 -4.35 11.39 15.53
N ASN A 448 -4.10 10.51 14.57
CA ASN A 448 -2.78 10.37 13.94
C ASN A 448 -2.56 11.46 12.90
N VAL A 449 -1.45 12.20 13.01
CA VAL A 449 -0.99 13.17 12.01
C VAL A 449 0.26 12.63 11.33
N LYS A 450 0.10 12.19 10.08
CA LYS A 450 1.01 11.29 9.36
C LYS A 450 2.42 11.86 9.23
N GLU A 451 2.62 12.90 8.43
CA GLU A 451 3.95 13.37 8.04
C GLU A 451 4.72 13.96 9.22
N THR A 452 4.02 14.65 10.13
CA THR A 452 4.68 15.21 11.32
C THR A 452 5.00 14.16 12.36
N GLY A 453 4.35 13.00 12.35
CA GLY A 453 4.58 11.94 13.34
C GLY A 453 3.99 12.25 14.72
N GLN A 454 2.93 13.05 14.77
CA GLN A 454 2.28 13.47 16.01
C GLN A 454 0.97 12.72 16.23
N ILE A 455 0.71 12.34 17.47
CA ILE A 455 -0.58 11.81 17.92
C ILE A 455 -1.25 12.87 18.78
N LYS A 456 -2.49 13.25 18.44
CA LYS A 456 -3.24 14.29 19.17
C LYS A 456 -4.40 13.67 19.94
N LEU A 457 -4.43 13.87 21.26
CA LEU A 457 -5.54 13.52 22.14
C LEU A 457 -6.42 14.77 22.27
N VAL A 458 -7.51 14.78 21.52
CA VAL A 458 -8.43 15.92 21.36
C VAL A 458 -9.59 15.77 22.33
N ASN A 459 -9.59 16.54 23.42
CA ASN A 459 -10.61 16.48 24.44
C ASN A 459 -11.86 17.24 24.00
N TYR A 460 -13.00 16.54 23.95
CA TYR A 460 -14.27 17.07 23.48
C TYR A 460 -15.27 17.38 24.61
N SER A 461 -14.83 17.40 25.87
CA SER A 461 -15.72 17.80 26.97
C SER A 461 -16.10 19.27 26.93
N ASP A 462 -15.23 20.10 26.36
CA ASP A 462 -15.44 21.52 26.09
C ASP A 462 -14.81 21.87 24.73
N ILE A 463 -15.62 21.95 23.68
CA ILE A 463 -15.17 22.22 22.31
C ILE A 463 -14.80 23.71 22.10
N ASP A 464 -15.35 24.59 22.93
CA ASP A 464 -15.08 26.03 22.85
C ASP A 464 -13.69 26.33 23.41
N ASN A 465 -13.37 25.76 24.58
CA ASN A 465 -12.06 25.82 25.23
C ASN A 465 -11.26 24.53 24.99
N LEU A 466 -11.10 24.16 23.72
CA LEU A 466 -10.56 22.87 23.30
C LEU A 466 -9.16 22.59 23.89
N GLN A 467 -9.07 21.52 24.67
CA GLN A 467 -7.80 20.99 25.16
C GLN A 467 -7.28 19.90 24.23
N VAL A 468 -6.00 19.99 23.87
CA VAL A 468 -5.33 19.00 23.02
C VAL A 468 -3.97 18.66 23.62
N THR A 469 -3.76 17.39 23.96
CA THR A 469 -2.42 16.87 24.25
C THR A 469 -1.79 16.42 22.94
N THR A 470 -0.59 16.89 22.64
CA THR A 470 0.19 16.42 21.48
C THR A 470 1.31 15.53 21.97
N ILE A 471 1.34 14.31 21.46
CA ILE A 471 2.36 13.29 21.76
C ILE A 471 3.22 13.14 20.51
N ASP A 472 4.52 13.35 20.67
CA ASP A 472 5.49 13.12 19.60
C ASP A 472 5.80 11.61 19.55
N ALA A 473 5.60 10.99 18.39
CA ALA A 473 5.78 9.55 18.18
C ALA A 473 6.86 9.27 17.12
N ALA A 474 6.45 8.97 15.88
CA ALA A 474 7.36 8.70 14.77
C ALA A 474 6.73 9.19 13.45
N PRO A 475 7.51 9.75 12.51
CA PRO A 475 6.98 10.14 11.20
C PRO A 475 6.28 9.00 10.47
N PHE A 476 5.31 9.36 9.64
CA PHE A 476 4.49 8.47 8.81
C PHE A 476 3.48 7.59 9.55
N LEU A 477 2.94 8.08 10.67
CA LEU A 477 1.78 7.47 11.33
C LEU A 477 0.67 7.16 10.33
N HIS A 478 0.02 6.02 10.51
CA HIS A 478 -1.03 5.54 9.63
C HIS A 478 -2.21 5.02 10.45
N ASP A 479 -2.40 3.72 10.47
CA ASP A 479 -3.49 2.99 11.09
C ASP A 479 -3.06 2.34 12.41
N GLY A 480 -4.03 1.79 13.13
CA GLY A 480 -3.85 1.30 14.48
C GLY A 480 -5.16 0.95 15.16
N GLY A 481 -5.06 0.28 16.29
CA GLY A 481 -6.19 -0.07 17.13
C GLY A 481 -5.79 -0.18 18.59
N TRP A 482 -6.80 -0.31 19.43
CA TRP A 482 -6.64 -0.60 20.84
C TRP A 482 -6.11 -2.01 21.08
N ASP A 483 -5.33 -2.14 22.14
CA ASP A 483 -5.18 -3.42 22.83
C ASP A 483 -6.55 -3.89 23.37
N ARG A 484 -6.64 -5.16 23.75
CA ARG A 484 -7.87 -5.77 24.27
C ARG A 484 -8.50 -5.07 25.49
N SER A 485 -7.75 -4.28 26.26
CA SER A 485 -8.24 -3.54 27.43
C SER A 485 -8.85 -2.17 27.09
N GLY A 486 -8.72 -1.74 25.83
CA GLY A 486 -9.13 -0.41 25.37
C GLY A 486 -8.31 0.72 25.98
N ARG A 487 -7.07 0.44 26.47
CA ARG A 487 -6.20 1.42 27.15
C ARG A 487 -5.06 1.88 26.25
N TYR A 488 -4.37 0.95 25.62
CA TYR A 488 -3.19 1.23 24.83
C TYR A 488 -3.57 1.31 23.36
N PHE A 489 -3.36 2.47 22.75
CA PHE A 489 -3.53 2.63 21.32
C PHE A 489 -2.23 2.24 20.61
N MET A 490 -2.29 1.17 19.82
CA MET A 490 -1.18 0.60 19.06
C MET A 490 -1.29 1.03 17.61
N THR A 491 -0.34 1.81 17.12
CA THR A 491 -0.41 2.40 15.77
C THR A 491 0.89 2.29 14.99
N ALA A 492 0.76 1.99 13.70
CA ALA A 492 1.87 1.87 12.77
C ALA A 492 2.34 3.25 12.29
N ALA A 493 3.62 3.55 12.50
CA ALA A 493 4.39 4.48 11.69
C ALA A 493 5.00 3.69 10.53
N ASN A 494 4.20 3.45 9.50
CA ASN A 494 4.43 2.36 8.55
C ASN A 494 5.71 2.52 7.71
N GLU A 495 6.00 3.71 7.20
CA GLU A 495 7.26 3.97 6.48
C GLU A 495 8.48 4.16 7.41
N ASN A 496 8.28 4.02 8.72
CA ASN A 496 9.33 4.06 9.73
C ASN A 496 9.46 2.70 10.47
N ASP A 497 8.81 1.65 9.96
CA ASP A 497 8.92 0.28 10.49
C ASP A 497 8.75 0.19 12.02
N THR A 498 7.82 0.99 12.55
CA THR A 498 7.64 1.17 14.00
C THR A 498 6.17 1.08 14.39
N ILE A 499 5.88 0.42 15.52
CA ILE A 499 4.59 0.51 16.22
C ILE A 499 4.74 1.44 17.41
N ALA A 500 4.03 2.56 17.40
CA ALA A 500 3.91 3.45 18.54
C ALA A 500 2.77 2.99 19.46
N VAL A 501 3.01 3.04 20.76
CA VAL A 501 2.05 2.68 21.81
C VAL A 501 1.76 3.91 22.64
N VAL A 502 0.50 4.32 22.67
CA VAL A 502 0.02 5.44 23.51
C VAL A 502 -0.82 4.90 24.64
N ASP A 503 -0.48 5.23 25.87
CA ASP A 503 -1.36 5.00 27.01
C ASP A 503 -2.44 6.10 27.03
N ALA A 504 -3.67 5.75 26.67
CA ALA A 504 -4.77 6.69 26.68
C ALA A 504 -5.28 7.02 28.09
N GLN A 505 -4.95 6.24 29.12
CA GLN A 505 -5.28 6.57 30.50
C GLN A 505 -4.40 7.70 31.02
N ASP A 506 -3.09 7.57 30.82
CA ASP A 506 -2.08 8.49 31.34
C ASP A 506 -1.69 9.60 30.36
N ARG A 507 -2.14 9.48 29.09
CA ARG A 507 -1.96 10.45 27.99
C ARG A 507 -0.50 10.63 27.57
N GLU A 508 0.25 9.54 27.51
CA GLU A 508 1.67 9.56 27.18
C GLU A 508 2.06 8.47 26.17
N LEU A 509 3.24 8.64 25.57
CA LEU A 509 3.85 7.61 24.73
C LEU A 509 4.48 6.56 25.64
N GLU A 510 4.01 5.33 25.54
CA GLU A 510 4.48 4.21 26.33
C GLU A 510 5.69 3.52 25.68
N ALA A 511 5.63 3.31 24.35
CA ALA A 511 6.70 2.63 23.62
C ALA A 511 6.74 2.99 22.13
N LEU A 512 7.94 2.88 21.55
CA LEU A 512 8.17 2.78 20.10
C LEU A 512 8.83 1.44 19.84
N ILE A 513 8.11 0.54 19.18
CA ILE A 513 8.51 -0.85 19.00
C ILE A 513 8.91 -1.04 17.54
N PRO A 514 10.21 -1.30 17.25
CA PRO A 514 10.64 -1.63 15.91
C PRO A 514 10.01 -2.93 15.44
N VAL A 515 9.53 -2.94 14.20
CA VAL A 515 8.97 -4.11 13.52
C VAL A 515 9.56 -4.22 12.11
N LYS A 516 9.27 -5.29 11.39
CA LYS A 516 9.85 -5.51 10.07
C LYS A 516 8.93 -5.00 8.96
N ARG A 517 9.41 -3.98 8.24
CA ARG A 517 8.99 -3.48 6.92
C ARG A 517 7.48 -3.26 6.70
N ILE A 518 7.04 -2.01 6.80
CA ILE A 518 5.69 -1.51 6.48
C ILE A 518 4.58 -2.33 7.17
N PRO A 519 4.51 -2.28 8.51
CA PRO A 519 3.36 -2.84 9.22
C PRO A 519 2.07 -2.19 8.72
N HIS A 520 1.06 -3.00 8.44
CA HIS A 520 -0.28 -2.54 8.03
C HIS A 520 -1.35 -3.32 8.79
N PRO A 521 -1.66 -2.94 10.04
CA PRO A 521 -2.57 -3.69 10.89
C PRO A 521 -4.05 -3.57 10.52
N GLY A 522 -4.45 -2.49 9.84
CA GLY A 522 -5.80 -1.96 9.99
C GLY A 522 -6.02 -1.53 11.45
N ARG A 523 -6.82 -2.29 12.19
CA ARG A 523 -6.94 -2.17 13.66
C ARG A 523 -6.08 -3.18 14.43
N GLY A 524 -5.49 -4.15 13.71
CA GLY A 524 -4.79 -5.30 14.26
C GLY A 524 -5.76 -6.38 14.74
N ALA A 525 -5.22 -7.37 15.44
CA ALA A 525 -5.96 -8.50 16.00
C ALA A 525 -5.50 -8.78 17.43
N ASN A 526 -6.44 -8.80 18.38
CA ASN A 526 -6.14 -9.07 19.78
C ASN A 526 -6.50 -10.51 20.18
N PHE A 527 -5.56 -11.23 20.80
CA PHE A 527 -5.83 -12.56 21.35
C PHE A 527 -4.90 -12.89 22.54
N VAL A 528 -5.07 -14.07 23.13
CA VAL A 528 -4.16 -14.60 24.14
C VAL A 528 -3.25 -15.60 23.45
N ASP A 529 -1.96 -15.27 23.33
CA ASP A 529 -0.94 -16.24 22.94
C ASP A 529 -0.75 -17.24 24.10
N PRO A 530 -0.74 -18.56 23.83
CA PRO A 530 -0.61 -19.59 24.87
C PRO A 530 0.65 -19.49 25.74
N GLU A 531 1.72 -18.90 25.21
CA GLU A 531 3.03 -18.77 25.86
C GLU A 531 3.23 -17.36 26.43
N TYR A 532 2.83 -16.33 25.68
CA TYR A 532 3.19 -14.94 26.00
C TYR A 532 2.08 -14.12 26.65
N GLY A 533 0.86 -14.65 26.74
CA GLY A 533 -0.29 -13.96 27.31
C GLY A 533 -0.98 -13.04 26.29
N PRO A 534 -1.67 -11.96 26.72
CA PRO A 534 -2.33 -11.02 25.81
C PRO A 534 -1.36 -10.38 24.81
N VAL A 535 -1.71 -10.49 23.53
CA VAL A 535 -0.95 -9.91 22.42
C VAL A 535 -1.87 -9.14 21.47
N TRP A 536 -1.28 -8.15 20.80
CA TRP A 536 -1.83 -7.50 19.62
C TRP A 536 -0.95 -7.85 18.42
N ALA A 537 -1.57 -8.19 17.29
CA ALA A 537 -0.88 -8.61 16.09
C ALA A 537 -1.10 -7.67 14.89
N THR A 538 -0.05 -7.50 14.08
CA THR A 538 -0.08 -6.82 12.78
C THR A 538 0.53 -7.71 11.70
N SER A 539 -0.06 -7.72 10.52
CA SER A 539 0.63 -8.16 9.30
C SER A 539 1.40 -6.99 8.68
N ALA A 540 2.13 -7.28 7.61
CA ALA A 540 2.92 -6.30 6.89
C ALA A 540 2.60 -6.27 5.39
N LEU A 541 2.74 -5.07 4.81
CA LEU A 541 2.59 -4.87 3.37
C LEU A 541 3.87 -5.27 2.62
N GLY A 542 5.04 -5.03 3.22
CA GLY A 542 6.34 -5.19 2.56
C GLY A 542 6.94 -6.59 2.62
N ASN A 543 6.43 -7.48 3.47
CA ASN A 543 6.95 -8.85 3.64
C ASN A 543 5.83 -9.79 4.15
N ALA A 544 6.18 -11.06 4.42
CA ALA A 544 5.23 -12.06 4.90
C ALA A 544 5.05 -12.04 6.44
N ASP A 545 5.75 -11.16 7.15
CA ASP A 545 5.81 -11.18 8.61
C ASP A 545 4.46 -10.82 9.23
N ILE A 546 4.12 -11.54 10.29
CA ILE A 546 3.02 -11.24 11.21
C ILE A 546 3.64 -11.08 12.59
N THR A 547 3.68 -9.85 13.08
CA THR A 547 4.35 -9.48 14.32
C THR A 547 3.35 -9.46 15.48
N LEU A 548 3.63 -10.22 16.54
CA LEU A 548 2.85 -10.25 17.79
C LEU A 548 3.60 -9.46 18.86
N ILE A 549 2.90 -8.52 19.49
CA ILE A 549 3.41 -7.64 20.53
C ILE A 549 2.65 -7.91 21.83
N GLY A 550 3.36 -8.11 22.94
CA GLY A 550 2.73 -8.27 24.26
C GLY A 550 2.07 -6.97 24.74
N THR A 551 0.88 -7.06 25.33
CA THR A 551 0.06 -5.86 25.69
C THR A 551 -0.40 -5.81 27.14
N ASP A 552 0.11 -6.69 28.01
CA ASP A 552 -0.28 -6.78 29.42
C ASP A 552 0.87 -6.42 30.37
N PRO A 553 1.09 -5.12 30.65
CA PRO A 553 2.12 -4.67 31.59
C PRO A 553 1.81 -4.97 33.06
N ASP A 554 0.61 -5.44 33.40
CA ASP A 554 0.26 -5.76 34.78
C ASP A 554 0.69 -7.19 35.15
N ASN A 555 0.35 -8.17 34.31
CA ASN A 555 0.61 -9.59 34.60
C ASN A 555 1.72 -10.22 33.75
N HIS A 556 2.08 -9.61 32.62
CA HIS A 556 3.10 -10.11 31.68
C HIS A 556 4.18 -9.06 31.42
N LYS A 557 4.71 -8.46 32.50
CA LYS A 557 5.68 -7.35 32.49
C LYS A 557 6.90 -7.58 31.60
N ASP A 558 7.42 -8.80 31.58
CA ASP A 558 8.62 -9.12 30.78
C ASP A 558 8.35 -9.08 29.27
N ASN A 559 7.08 -9.25 28.86
CA ASN A 559 6.61 -9.30 27.47
C ASN A 559 5.96 -8.00 27.00
N ALA A 560 5.47 -7.17 27.93
CA ALA A 560 4.72 -5.96 27.60
C ALA A 560 5.53 -5.02 26.70
N PHE A 561 4.89 -4.59 25.61
CA PHE A 561 5.42 -3.69 24.60
C PHE A 561 6.73 -4.17 23.95
N LYS A 562 6.86 -5.49 23.80
CA LYS A 562 7.94 -6.14 23.03
C LYS A 562 7.35 -7.06 21.98
N VAL A 563 8.07 -7.19 20.88
CA VAL A 563 7.81 -8.28 19.92
C VAL A 563 8.13 -9.60 20.60
N VAL A 564 7.11 -10.43 20.79
CA VAL A 564 7.23 -11.73 21.46
C VAL A 564 7.28 -12.90 20.47
N ARG A 565 6.69 -12.72 19.28
CA ARG A 565 6.66 -13.72 18.22
C ARG A 565 6.54 -13.04 16.86
N VAL A 566 7.19 -13.62 15.85
CA VAL A 566 6.99 -13.28 14.44
C VAL A 566 6.60 -14.57 13.72
N LEU A 567 5.44 -14.57 13.06
CA LEU A 567 4.98 -15.66 12.21
C LEU A 567 5.20 -15.28 10.74
N GLU A 568 5.24 -16.28 9.87
CA GLU A 568 5.32 -16.09 8.42
C GLU A 568 3.95 -16.43 7.80
N GLY A 569 3.35 -15.46 7.10
CA GLY A 569 2.14 -15.61 6.31
C GLY A 569 2.41 -16.10 4.87
N GLN A 570 1.44 -15.91 3.96
CA GLN A 570 1.58 -16.36 2.58
C GLN A 570 2.60 -15.57 1.75
N GLY A 571 2.89 -14.33 2.14
CA GLY A 571 3.70 -13.38 1.37
C GLY A 571 3.37 -11.93 1.71
N GLY A 572 4.11 -11.00 1.09
CA GLY A 572 3.81 -9.57 1.15
C GLY A 572 2.48 -9.19 0.51
N GLY A 573 2.05 -7.95 0.76
CA GLY A 573 0.79 -7.41 0.25
C GLY A 573 -0.42 -7.67 1.14
N SER A 574 -0.22 -7.99 2.43
CA SER A 574 -1.29 -8.05 3.42
C SER A 574 -1.77 -6.64 3.76
N LEU A 575 -3.08 -6.49 3.98
CA LEU A 575 -3.69 -5.25 4.47
C LEU A 575 -4.41 -5.44 5.80
N PHE A 576 -4.94 -6.62 6.06
CA PHE A 576 -5.73 -6.87 7.25
C PHE A 576 -5.42 -8.23 7.86
N ILE A 577 -5.25 -8.17 9.18
CA ILE A 577 -5.28 -9.31 10.09
C ILE A 577 -6.54 -9.22 10.95
N LYS A 578 -7.12 -10.37 11.32
CA LYS A 578 -8.36 -10.38 12.12
C LYS A 578 -8.48 -11.61 13.00
N THR A 579 -9.00 -11.43 14.21
CA THR A 579 -9.56 -12.51 15.02
C THR A 579 -10.86 -12.05 15.68
N HIS A 580 -11.39 -12.84 16.61
CA HIS A 580 -12.54 -12.50 17.44
C HIS A 580 -12.41 -13.21 18.80
N PRO A 581 -12.83 -12.62 19.94
CA PRO A 581 -12.71 -13.25 21.27
C PRO A 581 -13.40 -14.61 21.45
N LYS A 582 -14.17 -15.07 20.46
CA LYS A 582 -14.87 -16.38 20.45
C LYS A 582 -14.34 -17.33 19.39
N SER A 583 -13.30 -16.93 18.67
CA SER A 583 -12.64 -17.72 17.64
C SER A 583 -11.24 -18.09 18.11
N ASN A 584 -10.77 -19.25 17.64
CA ASN A 584 -9.37 -19.67 17.78
C ASN A 584 -8.61 -19.50 16.46
N ASN A 585 -9.17 -18.75 15.50
CA ASN A 585 -8.56 -18.49 14.20
C ASN A 585 -7.96 -17.08 14.13
N LEU A 586 -6.77 -17.00 13.55
CA LEU A 586 -6.14 -15.75 13.14
C LEU A 586 -6.10 -15.71 11.60
N TRP A 587 -6.86 -14.78 11.01
CA TRP A 587 -7.05 -14.63 9.57
C TRP A 587 -6.14 -13.56 9.01
N VAL A 588 -5.43 -13.85 7.92
CA VAL A 588 -4.50 -12.91 7.27
C VAL A 588 -4.74 -12.90 5.77
N ASP A 589 -5.13 -11.74 5.24
CA ASP A 589 -5.30 -11.55 3.81
C ASP A 589 -3.99 -11.15 3.11
N THR A 590 -3.98 -11.24 1.78
CA THR A 590 -2.83 -10.85 0.92
C THR A 590 -3.28 -10.17 -0.38
N PRO A 591 -4.25 -9.22 -0.34
CA PRO A 591 -4.93 -8.69 -1.53
C PRO A 591 -3.97 -8.10 -2.54
N PHE A 592 -2.85 -7.54 -2.10
CA PHE A 592 -1.91 -6.86 -2.96
C PHE A 592 -0.71 -7.70 -3.40
N ASN A 593 -0.66 -8.97 -3.01
CA ASN A 593 0.37 -9.86 -3.53
C ASN A 593 0.30 -9.94 -5.07
N PRO A 594 1.45 -9.94 -5.78
CA PRO A 594 1.47 -10.02 -7.23
C PRO A 594 1.06 -11.41 -7.76
N ASP A 595 1.22 -12.47 -6.97
CA ASP A 595 0.73 -13.80 -7.34
C ASP A 595 -0.79 -13.86 -7.16
N ALA A 596 -1.48 -14.20 -8.25
CA ALA A 596 -2.93 -14.34 -8.26
C ALA A 596 -3.44 -15.41 -7.28
N LYS A 597 -2.73 -16.53 -7.10
CA LYS A 597 -3.13 -17.58 -6.16
C LYS A 597 -3.08 -17.08 -4.71
N ILE A 598 -2.07 -16.28 -4.38
CA ILE A 598 -1.89 -15.71 -3.04
C ILE A 598 -2.90 -14.58 -2.80
N SER A 599 -3.08 -13.68 -3.76
CA SER A 599 -4.07 -12.59 -3.63
C SER A 599 -5.53 -13.04 -3.68
N GLN A 600 -5.79 -14.27 -4.17
CA GLN A 600 -7.11 -14.89 -4.23
C GLN A 600 -7.42 -15.84 -3.06
N SER A 601 -6.52 -15.92 -2.06
CA SER A 601 -6.66 -16.80 -0.90
C SER A 601 -6.39 -16.07 0.42
N VAL A 602 -6.64 -16.75 1.54
CA VAL A 602 -6.42 -16.25 2.90
C VAL A 602 -5.69 -17.31 3.72
N ALA A 603 -4.69 -16.90 4.50
CA ALA A 603 -4.06 -17.74 5.51
C ALA A 603 -4.89 -17.73 6.80
N VAL A 604 -5.03 -18.89 7.43
CA VAL A 604 -5.67 -19.04 8.74
C VAL A 604 -4.80 -19.87 9.68
N PHE A 605 -4.37 -19.25 10.78
CA PHE A 605 -3.63 -19.92 11.85
C PHE A 605 -4.59 -20.40 12.94
N ASN A 606 -4.21 -21.47 13.63
CA ASN A 606 -4.83 -21.85 14.90
C ASN A 606 -4.09 -21.15 16.05
N ILE A 607 -4.76 -20.26 16.77
CA ILE A 607 -4.18 -19.49 17.89
C ILE A 607 -3.69 -20.43 19.01
N ASP A 608 -4.34 -21.57 19.21
CA ASP A 608 -3.92 -22.54 20.23
C ASP A 608 -2.64 -23.32 19.83
N ASN A 609 -2.22 -23.23 18.56
CA ASN A 609 -1.03 -23.93 18.05
C ASN A 609 -0.43 -23.19 16.83
N LEU A 610 0.13 -22.00 17.08
CA LEU A 610 0.71 -21.15 16.04
C LEU A 610 1.91 -21.80 15.32
N ASP A 611 2.63 -22.70 16.00
CA ASP A 611 3.80 -23.42 15.45
C ASP A 611 3.43 -24.44 14.37
N ALA A 612 2.14 -24.83 14.29
CA ALA A 612 1.65 -25.68 13.20
C ALA A 612 1.61 -24.98 11.84
N GLY A 613 1.79 -23.66 11.81
CA GLY A 613 1.64 -22.84 10.61
C GLY A 613 0.19 -22.56 10.25
N TYR A 614 -0.04 -22.10 9.02
CA TYR A 614 -1.36 -21.73 8.52
C TYR A 614 -1.94 -22.74 7.54
N GLU A 615 -3.27 -22.76 7.47
CA GLU A 615 -4.02 -23.35 6.37
C GLU A 615 -4.36 -22.26 5.34
N VAL A 616 -4.45 -22.62 4.06
CA VAL A 616 -4.83 -21.70 2.97
C VAL A 616 -6.26 -21.99 2.53
N LEU A 617 -7.13 -20.98 2.59
CA LEU A 617 -8.50 -21.09 2.11
C LEU A 617 -8.67 -20.40 0.74
N PRO A 618 -9.25 -21.10 -0.26
CA PRO A 618 -9.39 -20.59 -1.62
C PRO A 618 -10.63 -19.70 -1.76
N ILE A 619 -10.68 -18.57 -1.04
CA ILE A 619 -11.84 -17.68 -0.98
C ILE A 619 -12.28 -17.20 -2.38
N GLY A 620 -11.32 -16.85 -3.25
CA GLY A 620 -11.59 -16.42 -4.61
C GLY A 620 -12.20 -17.52 -5.50
N GLU A 621 -11.85 -18.78 -5.25
CA GLU A 621 -12.47 -19.92 -5.95
C GLU A 621 -13.88 -20.19 -5.43
N TRP A 622 -14.08 -20.13 -4.11
CA TRP A 622 -15.40 -20.28 -3.49
C TRP A 622 -16.42 -19.23 -3.96
N ALA A 623 -15.95 -18.05 -4.34
CA ALA A 623 -16.81 -17.01 -4.90
C ALA A 623 -17.36 -17.36 -6.29
N ASP A 624 -16.72 -18.26 -7.05
CA ASP A 624 -17.18 -18.71 -8.37
C ASP A 624 -17.54 -17.55 -9.34
N LEU A 625 -16.59 -16.65 -9.59
CA LEU A 625 -16.79 -15.41 -10.39
C LEU A 625 -16.18 -15.50 -11.80
N GLY A 626 -15.69 -16.67 -12.20
CA GLY A 626 -15.00 -16.85 -13.48
C GLY A 626 -13.60 -16.22 -13.53
N PRO A 627 -13.02 -16.04 -14.74
CA PRO A 627 -11.70 -15.47 -14.94
C PRO A 627 -11.69 -13.96 -14.65
N GLY A 628 -10.51 -13.41 -14.36
CA GLY A 628 -10.32 -12.00 -14.02
C GLY A 628 -9.59 -11.81 -12.69
N PRO A 629 -8.95 -10.66 -12.47
CA PRO A 629 -8.29 -10.34 -11.21
C PRO A 629 -9.30 -10.30 -10.07
N LYS A 630 -9.04 -11.09 -9.02
CA LYS A 630 -9.79 -11.08 -7.78
C LYS A 630 -8.80 -10.85 -6.65
N ARG A 631 -9.11 -9.95 -5.73
CA ARG A 631 -8.29 -9.68 -4.54
C ARG A 631 -9.15 -9.90 -3.30
N ILE A 632 -8.72 -10.78 -2.42
CA ILE A 632 -9.45 -11.07 -1.18
C ILE A 632 -8.99 -10.09 -0.12
N VAL A 633 -9.94 -9.32 0.41
CA VAL A 633 -9.62 -8.23 1.33
C VAL A 633 -10.54 -8.20 2.54
N GLN A 634 -9.89 -7.95 3.68
CA GLN A 634 -10.44 -7.62 4.98
C GLN A 634 -11.38 -8.72 5.52
N PRO A 635 -10.89 -9.66 6.34
CA PRO A 635 -11.78 -10.51 7.13
C PRO A 635 -12.57 -9.64 8.11
N GLU A 636 -13.89 -9.83 8.21
CA GLU A 636 -14.73 -9.15 9.21
C GLU A 636 -15.74 -10.13 9.80
N TYR A 637 -15.79 -10.23 11.13
CA TYR A 637 -16.72 -11.12 11.81
C TYR A 637 -18.13 -10.55 11.89
N ASN A 638 -19.11 -11.44 11.97
CA ASN A 638 -20.45 -11.10 12.46
C ASN A 638 -20.45 -10.84 13.98
N MET A 639 -21.58 -10.40 14.53
CA MET A 639 -21.72 -10.11 15.97
C MET A 639 -21.48 -11.35 16.85
N ALA A 640 -21.90 -12.52 16.37
CA ALA A 640 -21.78 -13.75 17.13
C ALA A 640 -20.34 -14.26 17.23
N GLY A 641 -19.46 -13.86 16.29
CA GLY A 641 -18.09 -14.33 16.18
C GLY A 641 -17.96 -15.73 15.60
N ASP A 642 -19.00 -16.24 14.94
CA ASP A 642 -19.07 -17.60 14.38
C ASP A 642 -19.02 -17.64 12.84
N GLU A 643 -19.08 -16.47 12.19
CA GLU A 643 -18.89 -16.32 10.76
C GLU A 643 -17.93 -15.17 10.47
N VAL A 644 -17.05 -15.37 9.50
CA VAL A 644 -16.12 -14.35 8.97
C VAL A 644 -16.42 -14.08 7.49
N TRP A 645 -16.47 -12.80 7.14
CA TRP A 645 -16.87 -12.32 5.82
C TRP A 645 -15.65 -11.75 5.10
N PHE A 646 -15.48 -12.09 3.83
CA PHE A 646 -14.41 -11.62 2.96
C PHE A 646 -14.98 -10.94 1.73
N SER A 647 -14.42 -9.79 1.35
CA SER A 647 -14.74 -9.18 0.06
C SER A 647 -13.87 -9.82 -1.01
N VAL A 648 -14.49 -10.25 -2.11
CA VAL A 648 -13.79 -10.65 -3.32
C VAL A 648 -13.86 -9.46 -4.28
N TRP A 649 -12.81 -8.65 -4.25
CA TRP A 649 -12.71 -7.40 -4.98
C TRP A 649 -12.19 -7.65 -6.39
N SER A 650 -13.08 -7.54 -7.39
CA SER A 650 -12.76 -7.61 -8.81
C SER A 650 -12.71 -6.20 -9.44
N GLY A 651 -12.39 -6.12 -10.73
CA GLY A 651 -12.48 -4.86 -11.48
C GLY A 651 -13.91 -4.28 -11.52
N GLN A 652 -14.04 -2.99 -11.80
CA GLN A 652 -15.35 -2.29 -11.81
C GLN A 652 -16.37 -2.91 -12.78
N GLU A 653 -15.91 -3.42 -13.92
CA GLU A 653 -16.75 -4.06 -14.95
C GLU A 653 -16.93 -5.57 -14.72
N GLU A 654 -16.28 -6.14 -13.69
CA GLU A 654 -16.29 -7.57 -13.39
C GLU A 654 -17.20 -7.87 -12.20
N GLU A 655 -17.78 -9.07 -12.18
CA GLU A 655 -18.59 -9.51 -11.04
C GLU A 655 -17.71 -9.63 -9.79
N SER A 656 -18.22 -9.13 -8.66
CA SER A 656 -17.60 -9.24 -7.35
C SER A 656 -18.55 -9.95 -6.37
N ALA A 657 -18.04 -10.34 -5.20
CA ALA A 657 -18.84 -11.04 -4.20
C ALA A 657 -18.39 -10.75 -2.78
N ILE A 658 -19.23 -11.16 -1.82
CA ILE A 658 -18.82 -11.37 -0.43
C ILE A 658 -18.91 -12.86 -0.13
N VAL A 659 -17.82 -13.45 0.34
CA VAL A 659 -17.78 -14.85 0.77
C VAL A 659 -17.90 -14.90 2.29
N VAL A 660 -18.83 -15.70 2.79
CA VAL A 660 -19.03 -15.95 4.22
C VAL A 660 -18.51 -17.34 4.54
N VAL A 661 -17.65 -17.43 5.55
CA VAL A 661 -17.03 -18.67 6.03
C VAL A 661 -17.52 -18.95 7.45
N ASP A 662 -17.85 -20.21 7.71
CA ASP A 662 -18.13 -20.72 9.05
C ASP A 662 -16.80 -20.81 9.81
N ASP A 663 -16.63 -20.00 10.85
CA ASP A 663 -15.35 -19.84 11.55
C ASP A 663 -14.86 -21.16 12.15
N LYS A 664 -15.76 -21.91 12.79
CA LYS A 664 -15.43 -23.16 13.48
C LYS A 664 -14.96 -24.25 12.52
N THR A 665 -15.60 -24.37 11.36
CA THR A 665 -15.30 -25.43 10.40
C THR A 665 -14.34 -25.01 9.30
N ARG A 666 -14.08 -23.70 9.15
CA ARG A 666 -13.31 -23.08 8.07
C ARG A 666 -13.86 -23.43 6.68
N LYS A 667 -15.17 -23.65 6.57
CA LYS A 667 -15.84 -24.02 5.32
C LYS A 667 -16.70 -22.89 4.80
N LEU A 668 -16.84 -22.83 3.48
CA LEU A 668 -17.79 -21.96 2.80
C LEU A 668 -19.20 -22.12 3.41
N LYS A 669 -19.77 -21.00 3.85
CA LYS A 669 -21.14 -20.93 4.39
C LYS A 669 -22.10 -20.33 3.38
N HIS A 670 -21.72 -19.23 2.74
CA HIS A 670 -22.56 -18.50 1.80
C HIS A 670 -21.73 -17.60 0.87
N VAL A 671 -22.31 -17.24 -0.28
CA VAL A 671 -21.74 -16.22 -1.18
C VAL A 671 -22.82 -15.21 -1.53
N ILE A 672 -22.58 -13.94 -1.23
CA ILE A 672 -23.47 -12.83 -1.58
C ILE A 672 -23.00 -12.25 -2.91
N LYS A 673 -23.87 -12.30 -3.92
CA LYS A 673 -23.65 -11.75 -5.27
C LYS A 673 -24.83 -10.87 -5.70
N GLY A 674 -24.64 -10.13 -6.79
CA GLY A 674 -25.69 -9.41 -7.48
C GLY A 674 -25.11 -8.31 -8.38
N GLU A 675 -25.87 -7.86 -9.38
CA GLU A 675 -25.43 -6.86 -10.36
C GLU A 675 -24.97 -5.53 -9.72
N LYS A 676 -25.47 -5.21 -8.52
CA LYS A 676 -25.10 -4.02 -7.76
C LYS A 676 -23.95 -4.23 -6.78
N MET A 677 -23.42 -5.44 -6.65
CA MET A 677 -22.25 -5.73 -5.80
C MET A 677 -20.96 -5.33 -6.53
N VAL A 678 -20.80 -4.03 -6.80
CA VAL A 678 -19.68 -3.50 -7.57
C VAL A 678 -18.54 -3.13 -6.62
N THR A 679 -17.38 -3.76 -6.78
CA THR A 679 -16.15 -3.46 -6.01
C THR A 679 -16.35 -3.42 -4.48
N PRO A 680 -16.93 -4.47 -3.87
CA PRO A 680 -17.02 -4.57 -2.42
C PRO A 680 -15.62 -4.57 -1.81
N THR A 681 -15.38 -3.71 -0.81
CA THR A 681 -14.07 -3.60 -0.15
C THR A 681 -14.20 -3.67 1.37
N GLY A 682 -14.26 -2.52 2.05
CA GLY A 682 -14.44 -2.44 3.49
C GLY A 682 -15.81 -2.96 3.94
N LYS A 683 -15.82 -3.79 4.97
CA LYS A 683 -17.00 -4.36 5.63
C LYS A 683 -16.92 -4.05 7.12
N PHE A 684 -18.00 -3.57 7.69
CA PHE A 684 -18.03 -3.13 9.09
C PHE A 684 -19.28 -3.71 9.75
N ASN A 685 -19.09 -4.69 10.63
CA ASN A 685 -20.20 -5.16 11.46
C ASN A 685 -20.51 -4.11 12.53
N ASN A 686 -21.78 -3.79 12.73
CA ASN A 686 -22.19 -2.72 13.63
C ASN A 686 -21.72 -2.95 15.08
N TYR A 687 -22.01 -4.13 15.64
CA TYR A 687 -21.59 -4.48 17.00
C TYR A 687 -20.07 -4.47 17.17
N ASN A 688 -19.32 -5.13 16.28
CA ASN A 688 -17.87 -5.22 16.41
C ASN A 688 -17.20 -3.86 16.22
N THR A 689 -17.75 -3.02 15.34
CA THR A 689 -17.23 -1.66 15.11
C THR A 689 -17.48 -0.75 16.31
N ARG A 690 -18.70 -0.70 16.87
CA ARG A 690 -18.98 0.22 17.99
C ARG A 690 -18.31 -0.18 19.30
N ASN A 691 -18.06 -1.48 19.49
CA ASN A 691 -17.47 -2.04 20.70
C ASN A 691 -15.96 -2.32 20.57
N GLU A 692 -15.34 -1.95 19.44
CA GLU A 692 -13.92 -2.16 19.18
C GLU A 692 -13.46 -3.63 19.37
N VAL A 693 -14.21 -4.58 18.78
CA VAL A 693 -13.92 -6.02 18.85
C VAL A 693 -13.18 -6.48 17.60
N TYR A 694 -11.90 -6.87 17.71
CA TYR A 694 -11.06 -7.33 16.60
C TYR A 694 -9.83 -8.15 17.02
#